data_AF-A0A356T9M8-F1
#
_entry.id   AF-A0A356T9M8-F1
#
_cell.length_a   1.000
_cell.length_b   1.000
_cell.length_c   1.000
_cell.angle_alpha   90.00
_cell.angle_beta   90.00
_cell.angle_gamma   90.00
#
_symmetry.space_group_name_H-M   'P 1'
#
loop_
_entity.id
_entity.type
_entity.pdbx_description
1 polymer ?
#
loop_
_entity_poly.entity_id
_entity_poly.type
_entity_poly.pdbx_seq_one_letter_code
_entity_poly.pdbx_strand_id
1 'polypeptide(L)'
;GQADLFLISYLGADFLNAGERVYRLLGCEMTWLGDLPKIGETLVYDIHIDGHAAQGDVRLFFFHYDCHVRRADGTTRPALQVRGGQAGFFTEEELADSAGILWRPETQEIAADARVDPPAVPEPKRRFERADLEAFAAGRPWECFGPGFLRTRTHTRTPRIQEGRMLFLDTVEVLDPEGGPWGRGYLKAVTPISPDDWYFAGHFKNDPCMPGTLMLEGCVQAMAFYLSALGFGVDKDGWRFQPIEHETYSLRCRGQVTPTSQELTYEIFVEELHDGPEPLIYADLLCTVDGLGAFHARRFGLKLTPSWPLSSQPELLAEGANDPRAAVATYRDTAPFRFDMPSLLACAWGPPSTAFGPMYERFDGVRRTPRLPGPPYLFASRVTEVGGVMGGMESGSTIELEYDVPEDAWYFDENGARVMPFAVLLEAALQPCGWTASYIGSTLTSDSDLLFRNLDGKGTITAEVFPESGTLRTVVKVRSISASSGMIIESFDVRCYLGETEVYQLDTVFGFFPPSAFANQAGLPTTEAQRALFDAPSNVHVDLTSESAPARRGTLRLADSMLLMIDRVTYLDPEGGAEGLGALRAEKDVDPDEWFFKAHFYQDPVQPGSLGIEAMLQLLQFFMIEAGLGEGIAHPRFEGIATDLPHVWKYRGQVVPENTLISTTLEIVETGTDDKGAYALADASLWADGKRIYEARRLGMRIVPGQADNLDDSGEERLDPEVDSWLCDHRPTYTAPALPMMSMVDRMMAAARRERGDVDGLHELEVLRWVVVDGPTRIRTEVDPGAADGAEVRLLVWRDAQTPALSRFEVAARAKVGAPAPLAPLEPLGEVRAVDPYAGDRLFHGPAFHLATSLEMGEGGARASLDPAAGAVPFGALHQGLLDAATHAIPHGDLSAWSSEIGEDVVGYPRRLDVRFDGDAPRQGEVRCEARFVGFEGEDRRFPVFRVQLVHDERVFADMRLVEILMPKGPIGRAAPADRRRFLEGRAPAREEGAERVALSRREGDATVLDPRDVALSDWFPGTVEAVYGG
;
A
#
# COMPACT_ATOMS: atom_id res chain seq x y z
N GLY A 1 -21.44 0.96 35.96
CA GLY A 1 -21.43 -0.51 36.14
C GLY A 1 -20.30 -0.95 37.05
N GLN A 2 -19.09 -1.15 36.51
CA GLN A 2 -17.95 -1.68 37.30
C GLN A 2 -17.54 -0.80 38.48
N ALA A 3 -17.53 0.51 38.29
CA ALA A 3 -17.15 1.44 39.35
C ALA A 3 -18.26 1.58 40.43
N ASP A 4 -19.53 1.45 40.07
CA ASP A 4 -20.66 1.36 41.03
C ASP A 4 -20.52 0.11 41.91
N LEU A 5 -20.21 -1.03 41.28
CA LEU A 5 -19.95 -2.31 41.95
C LEU A 5 -18.77 -2.23 42.91
N PHE A 6 -17.66 -1.64 42.47
CA PHE A 6 -16.50 -1.45 43.33
C PHE A 6 -16.84 -0.59 44.56
N LEU A 7 -17.56 0.52 44.37
CA LEU A 7 -17.92 1.42 45.46
C LEU A 7 -18.86 0.72 46.46
N ILE A 8 -19.89 0.02 46.02
CA ILE A 8 -20.83 -0.64 46.93
C ILE A 8 -20.17 -1.83 47.68
N SER A 9 -19.27 -2.56 47.02
CA SER A 9 -18.42 -3.57 47.66
C SER A 9 -17.49 -2.96 48.70
N TYR A 10 -16.83 -1.84 48.38
CA TYR A 10 -15.97 -1.10 49.31
C TYR A 10 -16.73 -0.61 50.55
N LEU A 11 -18.00 -0.24 50.40
CA LEU A 11 -18.89 0.15 51.50
C LEU A 11 -19.38 -1.06 52.35
N GLY A 12 -19.04 -2.29 51.96
CA GLY A 12 -19.22 -3.49 52.78
C GLY A 12 -20.44 -4.35 52.43
N ALA A 13 -21.08 -4.14 51.27
CA ALA A 13 -22.22 -4.97 50.85
C ALA A 13 -21.87 -6.47 50.76
N ASP A 14 -20.63 -6.80 50.41
CA ASP A 14 -20.18 -8.19 50.29
C ASP A 14 -20.19 -8.94 51.62
N PHE A 15 -19.98 -8.26 52.75
CA PHE A 15 -20.07 -8.87 54.08
C PHE A 15 -21.50 -9.27 54.45
N LEU A 16 -22.50 -8.64 53.83
CA LEU A 16 -23.91 -8.94 54.03
C LEU A 16 -24.40 -10.05 53.09
N ASN A 17 -23.89 -10.08 51.86
CA ASN A 17 -24.32 -11.04 50.85
C ASN A 17 -23.56 -12.38 50.92
N ALA A 18 -22.31 -12.38 51.39
CA ALA A 18 -21.47 -13.57 51.59
C ALA A 18 -21.37 -14.53 50.39
N GLY A 19 -21.61 -14.04 49.16
CA GLY A 19 -21.62 -14.86 47.94
C GLY A 19 -22.91 -15.64 47.70
N GLU A 20 -23.95 -15.47 48.52
CA GLU A 20 -25.25 -16.12 48.39
C GLU A 20 -26.21 -15.37 47.46
N ARG A 21 -25.86 -14.14 47.07
CA ARG A 21 -26.69 -13.23 46.27
C ARG A 21 -25.86 -12.59 45.16
N VAL A 22 -26.48 -12.41 44.00
CA VAL A 22 -25.84 -11.85 42.79
C VAL A 22 -26.37 -10.46 42.48
N TYR A 23 -25.52 -9.63 41.88
CA TYR A 23 -25.84 -8.24 41.55
C TYR A 23 -26.69 -8.13 40.29
N ARG A 24 -27.76 -7.33 40.30
CA ARG A 24 -28.49 -6.93 39.09
C ARG A 24 -28.80 -5.45 39.08
N LEU A 25 -28.57 -4.80 37.94
CA LEU A 25 -29.11 -3.48 37.63
C LEU A 25 -30.61 -3.63 37.35
N LEU A 26 -31.43 -2.76 37.93
CA LEU A 26 -32.89 -2.75 37.79
C LEU A 26 -33.38 -1.66 36.83
N GLY A 27 -32.63 -0.57 36.72
CA GLY A 27 -32.91 0.53 35.82
C GLY A 27 -32.11 1.77 36.15
N CYS A 28 -32.12 2.72 35.22
CA CYS A 28 -31.50 4.03 35.37
C CYS A 28 -32.04 4.98 34.29
N GLU A 29 -31.70 6.25 34.43
CA GLU A 29 -31.85 7.26 33.39
C GLU A 29 -30.47 7.61 32.85
N MET A 30 -30.31 7.58 31.53
CA MET A 30 -29.04 7.85 30.84
C MET A 30 -29.15 9.04 29.91
N THR A 31 -28.18 9.94 29.97
CA THR A 31 -28.09 11.14 29.11
C THR A 31 -26.70 11.23 28.51
N TRP A 32 -26.59 11.16 27.19
CA TRP A 32 -25.34 11.41 26.48
C TRP A 32 -25.11 12.92 26.40
N LEU A 33 -23.92 13.39 26.76
CA LEU A 33 -23.61 14.83 26.87
C LEU A 33 -22.65 15.34 25.79
N GLY A 34 -22.16 14.47 24.92
CA GLY A 34 -21.25 14.82 23.84
C GLY A 34 -20.83 13.58 23.04
N ASP A 35 -19.81 13.75 22.21
CA ASP A 35 -19.31 12.69 21.32
C ASP A 35 -18.85 11.44 22.07
N LEU A 36 -18.90 10.30 21.38
CA LEU A 36 -18.37 9.03 21.89
C LEU A 36 -16.84 9.13 22.14
N PRO A 37 -16.31 8.37 23.13
CA PRO A 37 -14.88 8.33 23.39
C PRO A 37 -14.10 7.71 22.22
N LYS A 38 -12.86 8.18 22.05
CA LYS A 38 -11.91 7.70 21.02
C LYS A 38 -10.79 6.89 21.64
N ILE A 39 -10.09 6.10 20.80
CA ILE A 39 -8.88 5.37 21.22
C ILE A 39 -7.86 6.35 21.80
N GLY A 40 -7.26 5.99 22.94
CA GLY A 40 -6.29 6.82 23.66
C GLY A 40 -6.91 7.83 24.63
N GLU A 41 -8.22 8.08 24.58
CA GLU A 41 -8.91 8.91 25.57
C GLU A 41 -9.20 8.11 26.86
N THR A 42 -9.24 8.79 28.02
CA THR A 42 -9.53 8.17 29.32
C THR A 42 -10.92 8.55 29.82
N LEU A 43 -11.73 7.57 30.23
CA LEU A 43 -13.00 7.80 30.92
C LEU A 43 -12.79 8.04 32.42
N VAL A 44 -13.38 9.09 32.95
CA VAL A 44 -13.29 9.52 34.36
C VAL A 44 -14.69 9.59 34.95
N TYR A 45 -14.93 8.85 36.02
CA TYR A 45 -16.25 8.73 36.65
C TYR A 45 -16.26 9.39 38.02
N ASP A 46 -17.33 10.14 38.31
CA ASP A 46 -17.68 10.63 39.64
C ASP A 46 -18.99 9.97 40.07
N ILE A 47 -18.94 9.12 41.11
CA ILE A 47 -20.00 8.16 41.44
C ILE A 47 -20.45 8.36 42.88
N HIS A 48 -21.77 8.41 43.06
CA HIS A 48 -22.41 8.61 44.34
C HIS A 48 -23.45 7.53 44.60
N ILE A 49 -23.43 6.97 45.81
CA ILE A 49 -24.54 6.16 46.34
C ILE A 49 -25.50 7.12 47.06
N ASP A 50 -26.70 7.28 46.51
CA ASP A 50 -27.75 8.17 47.02
C ASP A 50 -28.43 7.60 48.27
N GLY A 51 -28.48 6.28 48.37
CA GLY A 51 -29.05 5.58 49.51
C GLY A 51 -29.18 4.09 49.28
N HIS A 52 -29.75 3.41 50.28
CA HIS A 52 -30.01 1.97 50.25
C HIS A 52 -31.34 1.65 50.91
N ALA A 53 -31.93 0.52 50.54
CA ALA A 53 -33.14 -0.03 51.14
C ALA A 53 -33.00 -1.54 51.35
N ALA A 54 -33.76 -2.07 52.30
CA ALA A 54 -33.88 -3.50 52.54
C ALA A 54 -35.34 -3.91 52.46
N GLN A 55 -35.63 -4.96 51.69
CA GLN A 55 -36.94 -5.60 51.63
C GLN A 55 -36.76 -7.09 51.95
N GLY A 56 -37.06 -7.48 53.18
CA GLY A 56 -36.64 -8.78 53.70
C GLY A 56 -35.11 -8.89 53.65
N ASP A 57 -34.59 -9.92 52.98
CA ASP A 57 -33.15 -10.13 52.79
C ASP A 57 -32.60 -9.52 51.50
N VAL A 58 -33.48 -9.03 50.60
CA VAL A 58 -33.06 -8.26 49.43
C VAL A 58 -32.46 -6.93 49.88
N ARG A 59 -31.33 -6.56 49.26
CA ARG A 59 -30.67 -5.27 49.45
C ARG A 59 -30.71 -4.51 48.14
N LEU A 60 -31.26 -3.31 48.19
CA LEU A 60 -31.33 -2.38 47.07
C LEU A 60 -30.47 -1.16 47.37
N PHE A 61 -29.88 -0.58 46.35
CA PHE A 61 -29.21 0.69 46.46
C PHE A 61 -29.50 1.59 45.26
N PHE A 62 -29.40 2.89 45.52
CA PHE A 62 -29.70 3.96 44.60
C PHE A 62 -28.43 4.76 44.34
N PHE A 63 -28.19 5.14 43.09
CA PHE A 63 -26.94 5.80 42.73
C PHE A 63 -27.09 6.73 41.52
N HIS A 64 -26.13 7.64 41.39
CA HIS A 64 -25.92 8.44 40.20
C HIS A 64 -24.43 8.61 39.91
N TYR A 65 -24.11 8.94 38.66
CA TYR A 65 -22.75 9.31 38.30
C TYR A 65 -22.67 10.23 37.09
N ASP A 66 -21.55 10.94 37.00
CA ASP A 66 -21.15 11.70 35.82
C ASP A 66 -19.83 11.13 35.27
N CYS A 67 -19.80 10.94 33.95
CA CYS A 67 -18.64 10.46 33.22
C CYS A 67 -18.10 11.57 32.31
N HIS A 68 -16.80 11.82 32.42
CA HIS A 68 -16.05 12.75 31.61
C HIS A 68 -15.01 12.00 30.78
N VAL A 69 -14.73 12.50 29.58
CA VAL A 69 -13.63 12.04 28.74
C VAL A 69 -12.46 13.00 28.94
N ARG A 70 -11.30 12.46 29.34
CA ARG A 70 -10.03 13.17 29.43
C ARG A 70 -9.16 12.83 28.22
N ARG A 71 -8.71 13.85 27.51
CA ARG A 71 -7.83 13.75 26.34
C ARG A 71 -6.36 13.69 26.75
N ALA A 72 -5.49 13.33 25.79
CA ALA A 72 -4.05 13.28 25.99
C ALA A 72 -3.43 14.65 26.36
N ASP A 73 -4.03 15.75 25.89
CA ASP A 73 -3.64 17.13 26.23
C ASP A 73 -4.08 17.59 27.63
N GLY A 74 -4.76 16.71 28.39
CA GLY A 74 -5.27 16.99 29.74
C GLY A 74 -6.62 17.69 29.79
N THR A 75 -7.19 18.10 28.64
CA THR A 75 -8.54 18.68 28.60
C THR A 75 -9.61 17.63 28.90
N THR A 76 -10.73 18.07 29.48
CA THR A 76 -11.86 17.19 29.83
C THR A 76 -13.15 17.70 29.22
N ARG A 77 -14.03 16.76 28.84
CA ARG A 77 -15.37 17.04 28.34
C ARG A 77 -16.40 16.10 28.97
N PRO A 78 -17.63 16.54 29.26
CA PRO A 78 -18.71 15.64 29.65
C PRO A 78 -18.98 14.59 28.56
N ALA A 79 -19.36 13.38 28.95
CA ALA A 79 -19.63 12.27 28.03
C ALA A 79 -20.98 11.60 28.31
N LEU A 80 -21.19 11.17 29.54
CA LEU A 80 -22.40 10.44 29.94
C LEU A 80 -22.81 10.82 31.35
N GLN A 81 -24.10 11.02 31.55
CA GLN A 81 -24.71 11.22 32.84
C GLN A 81 -25.68 10.08 33.13
N VAL A 82 -25.64 9.57 34.35
CA VAL A 82 -26.59 8.57 34.84
C VAL A 82 -27.27 9.06 36.11
N ARG A 83 -28.60 8.99 36.14
CA ARG A 83 -29.46 9.41 37.25
C ARG A 83 -30.47 8.31 37.59
N GLY A 84 -31.01 8.37 38.81
CA GLY A 84 -32.04 7.43 39.26
C GLY A 84 -31.62 5.95 39.17
N GLY A 85 -30.32 5.66 39.24
CA GLY A 85 -29.78 4.31 39.13
C GLY A 85 -30.29 3.44 40.28
N GLN A 86 -30.76 2.24 39.95
CA GLN A 86 -31.32 1.28 40.89
C GLN A 86 -30.68 -0.07 40.65
N ALA A 87 -30.11 -0.67 41.69
CA ALA A 87 -29.56 -2.01 41.63
C ALA A 87 -29.77 -2.75 42.94
N GLY A 88 -29.60 -4.07 42.92
CA GLY A 88 -29.75 -4.89 44.11
C GLY A 88 -29.04 -6.23 44.04
N PHE A 89 -29.15 -6.96 45.15
CA PHE A 89 -28.56 -8.29 45.34
C PHE A 89 -29.66 -9.33 45.58
N PHE A 90 -29.70 -10.34 44.73
CA PHE A 90 -30.81 -11.29 44.64
C PHE A 90 -30.32 -12.74 44.69
N THR A 91 -31.15 -13.64 45.20
CA THR A 91 -30.95 -15.10 45.02
C THR A 91 -31.43 -15.54 43.63
N GLU A 92 -31.06 -16.75 43.21
CA GLU A 92 -31.57 -17.33 41.96
C GLU A 92 -33.11 -17.45 41.94
N GLU A 93 -33.72 -17.85 43.06
CA GLU A 93 -35.18 -17.95 43.21
C GLU A 93 -35.86 -16.59 43.07
N GLU A 94 -35.32 -15.55 43.71
CA GLU A 94 -35.85 -14.18 43.60
C GLU A 94 -35.75 -13.61 42.18
N LEU A 95 -34.74 -14.02 41.40
CA LEU A 95 -34.60 -13.63 40.00
C LEU A 95 -35.54 -14.42 39.08
N ALA A 96 -35.77 -15.71 39.35
CA ALA A 96 -36.68 -16.56 38.60
C ALA A 96 -38.16 -16.12 38.76
N ASP A 97 -38.51 -15.55 39.92
CA ASP A 97 -39.85 -15.04 40.22
C ASP A 97 -40.16 -13.66 39.60
N SER A 98 -39.26 -13.12 38.76
CA SER A 98 -39.50 -11.84 38.08
C SER A 98 -40.65 -11.95 37.07
N ALA A 99 -41.60 -11.01 37.16
CA ALA A 99 -42.66 -10.85 36.15
C ALA A 99 -42.17 -10.27 34.82
N GLY A 100 -40.87 -9.94 34.72
CA GLY A 100 -40.27 -9.31 33.55
C GLY A 100 -40.76 -7.86 33.31
N ILE A 101 -40.56 -7.39 32.09
CA ILE A 101 -41.09 -6.12 31.60
C ILE A 101 -42.56 -6.32 31.25
N LEU A 102 -43.45 -5.64 31.97
CA LEU A 102 -44.90 -5.67 31.74
C LEU A 102 -45.39 -4.62 30.73
N TRP A 103 -44.49 -3.84 30.17
CA TRP A 103 -44.80 -2.81 29.17
C TRP A 103 -45.34 -3.45 27.88
N ARG A 104 -46.29 -2.76 27.25
CA ARG A 104 -46.90 -3.17 25.98
C ARG A 104 -47.00 -1.98 25.03
N PRO A 105 -46.58 -2.12 23.77
CA PRO A 105 -46.53 -0.99 22.84
C PRO A 105 -47.94 -0.47 22.47
N GLU A 106 -48.98 -1.31 22.52
CA GLU A 106 -50.37 -0.89 22.25
C GLU A 106 -50.94 0.07 23.30
N THR A 107 -50.36 0.07 24.51
CA THR A 107 -50.80 0.90 25.63
C THR A 107 -49.91 2.12 25.87
N GLN A 108 -48.83 2.27 25.10
CA GLN A 108 -47.90 3.36 25.23
C GLN A 108 -48.51 4.66 24.67
N GLU A 109 -48.43 5.73 25.47
CA GLU A 109 -48.78 7.07 25.00
C GLU A 109 -47.65 7.62 24.12
N ILE A 110 -47.99 8.01 22.89
CA ILE A 110 -47.09 8.57 21.88
C ILE A 110 -47.61 9.91 21.37
N ALA A 111 -46.72 10.75 20.84
CA ALA A 111 -47.14 11.98 20.17
C ALA A 111 -47.93 11.67 18.89
N ALA A 112 -49.16 12.18 18.74
CA ALA A 112 -50.04 11.85 17.62
C ALA A 112 -49.56 12.42 16.28
N ASP A 113 -48.85 13.55 16.31
CA ASP A 113 -48.34 14.33 15.18
C ASP A 113 -46.82 14.16 14.95
N ALA A 114 -46.23 13.11 15.52
CA ALA A 114 -44.82 12.81 15.35
C ALA A 114 -44.47 12.56 13.87
N ARG A 115 -43.31 13.07 13.44
CA ARG A 115 -42.87 13.01 12.04
C ARG A 115 -42.29 11.63 11.73
N VAL A 116 -42.74 11.05 10.62
CA VAL A 116 -42.24 9.78 10.08
C VAL A 116 -42.06 9.97 8.58
N ASP A 117 -40.82 10.24 8.18
CA ASP A 117 -40.47 10.40 6.78
C ASP A 117 -40.39 9.04 6.07
N PRO A 118 -40.71 8.99 4.76
CA PRO A 118 -40.68 7.74 4.02
C PRO A 118 -39.23 7.24 3.83
N PRO A 119 -39.04 5.94 3.55
CA PRO A 119 -37.74 5.41 3.17
C PRO A 119 -37.14 6.14 1.96
N ALA A 120 -35.84 6.42 2.00
CA ALA A 120 -35.09 6.97 0.87
C ALA A 120 -34.95 5.95 -0.28
N VAL A 121 -34.91 4.66 0.06
CA VAL A 121 -35.01 3.55 -0.89
C VAL A 121 -36.43 2.96 -0.81
N PRO A 122 -37.26 3.04 -1.88
CA PRO A 122 -38.71 2.78 -1.80
C PRO A 122 -39.12 1.35 -1.41
N GLU A 123 -38.29 0.34 -1.70
CA GLU A 123 -38.63 -1.08 -1.49
C GLU A 123 -37.51 -1.80 -0.71
N PRO A 124 -37.37 -1.54 0.59
CA PRO A 124 -36.34 -2.20 1.38
C PRO A 124 -36.62 -3.70 1.49
N LYS A 125 -35.56 -4.52 1.44
CA LYS A 125 -35.61 -5.93 1.82
C LYS A 125 -36.16 -6.03 3.26
N ARG A 126 -37.05 -7.01 3.49
CA ARG A 126 -37.85 -7.10 4.74
C ARG A 126 -37.37 -8.16 5.74
N ARG A 127 -36.45 -9.04 5.32
CA ARG A 127 -35.92 -10.14 6.14
C ARG A 127 -34.44 -10.32 5.79
N PHE A 128 -33.61 -10.56 6.79
CA PHE A 128 -32.16 -10.66 6.63
C PHE A 128 -31.60 -11.80 7.46
N GLU A 129 -30.72 -12.57 6.84
CA GLU A 129 -30.02 -13.69 7.48
C GLU A 129 -28.67 -13.21 8.05
N ARG A 130 -28.02 -14.06 8.83
CA ARG A 130 -26.71 -13.76 9.44
C ARG A 130 -25.67 -13.20 8.47
N ALA A 131 -25.57 -13.78 7.28
CA ALA A 131 -24.62 -13.35 6.25
C ALA A 131 -24.87 -11.91 5.77
N ASP A 132 -26.14 -11.47 5.71
CA ASP A 132 -26.49 -10.10 5.35
C ASP A 132 -26.01 -9.11 6.43
N LEU A 133 -26.21 -9.47 7.69
CA LEU A 133 -25.80 -8.63 8.83
C LEU A 133 -24.27 -8.53 8.93
N GLU A 134 -23.56 -9.63 8.66
CA GLU A 134 -22.10 -9.65 8.57
C GLU A 134 -21.59 -8.77 7.42
N ALA A 135 -22.26 -8.80 6.26
CA ALA A 135 -21.92 -7.92 5.14
C ALA A 135 -22.09 -6.44 5.51
N PHE A 136 -23.20 -6.06 6.16
CA PHE A 136 -23.39 -4.68 6.62
C PHE A 136 -22.40 -4.28 7.71
N ALA A 137 -22.15 -5.14 8.70
CA ALA A 137 -21.16 -4.91 9.76
C ALA A 137 -19.74 -4.71 9.19
N ALA A 138 -19.41 -5.44 8.12
CA ALA A 138 -18.15 -5.29 7.39
C ALA A 138 -18.12 -4.08 6.42
N GLY A 139 -19.15 -3.23 6.44
CA GLY A 139 -19.21 -2.02 5.61
C GLY A 139 -19.59 -2.26 4.14
N ARG A 140 -20.31 -3.34 3.84
CA ARG A 140 -20.82 -3.68 2.50
C ARG A 140 -22.36 -3.69 2.42
N PRO A 141 -23.03 -2.52 2.51
CA PRO A 141 -24.49 -2.42 2.52
C PRO A 141 -25.13 -2.93 1.23
N TRP A 142 -24.45 -2.77 0.08
CA TRP A 142 -24.89 -3.30 -1.20
C TRP A 142 -25.20 -4.81 -1.15
N GLU A 143 -24.29 -5.60 -0.55
CA GLU A 143 -24.47 -7.05 -0.43
C GLU A 143 -25.64 -7.41 0.51
N CYS A 144 -25.85 -6.62 1.55
CA CYS A 144 -26.93 -6.82 2.53
C CYS A 144 -28.32 -6.43 1.99
N PHE A 145 -28.43 -5.21 1.44
CA PHE A 145 -29.70 -4.56 1.11
C PHE A 145 -30.06 -4.60 -0.38
N GLY A 146 -29.09 -4.82 -1.27
CA GLY A 146 -29.30 -4.99 -2.70
C GLY A 146 -29.25 -3.72 -3.56
N PRO A 147 -29.87 -3.74 -4.77
CA PRO A 147 -29.65 -2.77 -5.84
C PRO A 147 -29.85 -1.27 -5.54
N GLY A 148 -30.61 -0.93 -4.49
CA GLY A 148 -30.79 0.48 -4.09
C GLY A 148 -29.54 1.12 -3.47
N PHE A 149 -28.51 0.32 -3.18
CA PHE A 149 -27.35 0.72 -2.39
C PHE A 149 -26.05 0.80 -3.21
N LEU A 150 -26.13 0.87 -4.56
CA LEU A 150 -24.96 0.75 -5.45
C LEU A 150 -23.86 1.75 -5.08
N ARG A 151 -24.28 2.97 -4.78
CA ARG A 151 -23.42 4.09 -4.40
C ARG A 151 -22.61 3.83 -3.11
N THR A 152 -23.06 2.93 -2.25
CA THR A 152 -22.29 2.56 -1.03
C THR A 152 -21.01 1.79 -1.36
N ARG A 153 -20.91 1.18 -2.56
CA ARG A 153 -19.67 0.55 -3.03
C ARG A 153 -18.53 1.55 -3.16
N THR A 154 -18.81 2.84 -3.32
CA THR A 154 -17.77 3.88 -3.44
C THR A 154 -17.36 4.49 -2.12
N HIS A 155 -17.95 4.08 -0.98
CA HIS A 155 -17.65 4.69 0.30
C HIS A 155 -16.22 4.38 0.73
N THR A 156 -15.48 5.41 1.14
CA THR A 156 -14.18 5.24 1.82
C THR A 156 -14.40 4.69 3.24
N ARG A 157 -15.47 5.13 3.92
CA ARG A 157 -15.84 4.66 5.27
C ARG A 157 -17.36 4.61 5.42
N THR A 158 -17.93 3.47 5.07
CA THR A 158 -19.36 3.19 5.21
C THR A 158 -19.82 3.27 6.69
N PRO A 159 -20.96 3.92 7.01
CA PRO A 159 -21.63 3.78 8.30
C PRO A 159 -22.01 2.32 8.53
N ARG A 160 -21.59 1.75 9.66
CA ARG A 160 -21.75 0.33 9.97
C ARG A 160 -22.07 0.12 11.45
N ILE A 161 -22.59 -1.06 11.75
CA ILE A 161 -22.65 -1.61 13.11
C ILE A 161 -21.36 -2.37 13.44
N GLN A 162 -21.24 -2.84 14.67
CA GLN A 162 -20.08 -3.57 15.16
C GLN A 162 -19.99 -4.97 14.52
N GLU A 163 -18.77 -5.49 14.43
CA GLU A 163 -18.46 -6.77 13.79
C GLU A 163 -17.93 -7.82 14.79
N GLY A 164 -17.78 -9.06 14.33
CA GLY A 164 -17.19 -10.14 15.13
C GLY A 164 -17.97 -10.44 16.41
N ARG A 165 -17.27 -10.50 17.55
CA ARG A 165 -17.86 -10.80 18.87
C ARG A 165 -18.85 -9.74 19.36
N MET A 166 -18.85 -8.55 18.77
CA MET A 166 -19.75 -7.46 19.11
C MET A 166 -20.93 -7.33 18.14
N LEU A 167 -21.06 -8.20 17.13
CA LEU A 167 -22.25 -8.27 16.28
C LEU A 167 -23.33 -9.09 17.00
N PHE A 168 -24.28 -8.40 17.63
CA PHE A 168 -25.31 -9.04 18.46
C PHE A 168 -26.57 -9.42 17.71
N LEU A 169 -26.74 -8.97 16.47
CA LEU A 169 -27.84 -9.38 15.62
C LEU A 169 -27.46 -10.64 14.85
N ASP A 170 -28.35 -11.63 14.82
CA ASP A 170 -28.17 -12.86 14.04
C ASP A 170 -29.11 -12.94 12.85
N THR A 171 -30.42 -12.77 13.07
CA THR A 171 -31.42 -12.74 11.99
C THR A 171 -32.37 -11.57 12.21
N VAL A 172 -32.71 -10.84 11.15
CA VAL A 172 -33.82 -9.87 11.16
C VAL A 172 -35.04 -10.53 10.50
N GLU A 173 -35.98 -10.99 11.31
CA GLU A 173 -37.16 -11.72 10.84
C GLU A 173 -38.19 -10.81 10.19
N VAL A 174 -38.28 -9.56 10.66
CA VAL A 174 -39.22 -8.55 10.19
C VAL A 174 -38.54 -7.19 10.17
N LEU A 175 -38.60 -6.52 9.03
CA LEU A 175 -38.43 -5.08 8.87
C LEU A 175 -39.62 -4.56 8.07
N ASP A 176 -40.43 -3.72 8.70
CA ASP A 176 -41.64 -3.16 8.10
C ASP A 176 -41.73 -1.65 8.38
N PRO A 177 -41.52 -0.78 7.38
CA PRO A 177 -41.57 0.67 7.54
C PRO A 177 -42.93 1.21 8.01
N GLU A 178 -44.01 0.46 7.75
CA GLU A 178 -45.38 0.80 8.16
C GLU A 178 -45.89 -0.13 9.28
N GLY A 179 -44.98 -0.90 9.87
CA GLY A 179 -45.30 -1.91 10.88
C GLY A 179 -45.45 -1.36 12.30
N GLY A 180 -45.67 -2.29 13.22
CA GLY A 180 -45.84 -1.99 14.64
C GLY A 180 -47.25 -1.46 14.98
N PRO A 181 -47.58 -1.33 16.27
CA PRO A 181 -48.92 -0.96 16.71
C PRO A 181 -49.31 0.49 16.39
N TRP A 182 -48.34 1.31 16.00
CA TRP A 182 -48.56 2.72 15.64
C TRP A 182 -48.54 2.97 14.14
N GLY A 183 -48.21 1.94 13.32
CA GLY A 183 -48.10 2.07 11.87
C GLY A 183 -46.98 2.99 11.41
N ARG A 184 -45.89 3.06 12.18
CA ARG A 184 -44.77 4.01 12.00
C ARG A 184 -43.43 3.34 11.73
N GLY A 185 -43.37 2.01 11.84
CA GLY A 185 -42.15 1.25 11.67
C GLY A 185 -41.97 0.19 12.76
N TYR A 186 -41.50 -0.98 12.35
CA TYR A 186 -41.18 -2.07 13.26
C TYR A 186 -40.03 -2.91 12.73
N LEU A 187 -39.14 -3.32 13.64
CA LEU A 187 -38.11 -4.31 13.37
C LEU A 187 -38.09 -5.36 14.48
N LYS A 188 -38.01 -6.63 14.07
CA LYS A 188 -37.76 -7.78 14.95
C LYS A 188 -36.50 -8.51 14.53
N ALA A 189 -35.52 -8.58 15.42
CA ALA A 189 -34.33 -9.40 15.26
C ALA A 189 -34.28 -10.48 16.33
N VAL A 190 -33.84 -11.69 15.95
CA VAL A 190 -33.76 -12.87 16.82
C VAL A 190 -32.31 -13.34 16.83
N THR A 191 -31.81 -13.67 18.02
CA THR A 191 -30.44 -14.15 18.24
C THR A 191 -30.46 -15.41 19.09
N PRO A 192 -29.96 -16.54 18.57
CA PRO A 192 -29.79 -17.74 19.36
C PRO A 192 -28.70 -17.51 20.42
N ILE A 193 -28.94 -18.02 21.62
CA ILE A 193 -28.00 -17.92 22.74
C ILE A 193 -27.26 -19.25 22.89
N SER A 194 -25.94 -19.18 23.02
CA SER A 194 -25.09 -20.34 23.26
C SER A 194 -24.45 -20.27 24.64
N PRO A 195 -24.40 -21.37 25.42
CA PRO A 195 -23.65 -21.42 26.68
C PRO A 195 -22.18 -20.98 26.55
N ASP A 196 -21.61 -21.08 25.34
CA ASP A 196 -20.22 -20.74 25.03
C ASP A 196 -20.02 -19.27 24.60
N ASP A 197 -21.08 -18.45 24.62
CA ASP A 197 -20.97 -17.04 24.28
C ASP A 197 -19.98 -16.31 25.19
N TRP A 198 -19.10 -15.51 24.58
CA TRP A 198 -17.90 -14.96 25.24
C TRP A 198 -18.22 -14.12 26.48
N TYR A 199 -19.37 -13.46 26.50
CA TYR A 199 -19.76 -12.56 27.58
C TYR A 199 -20.13 -13.33 28.86
N PHE A 200 -20.52 -14.61 28.78
CA PHE A 200 -20.75 -15.43 29.98
C PHE A 200 -19.45 -15.71 30.74
N ALA A 201 -18.36 -15.95 30.00
CA ALA A 201 -17.04 -16.11 30.60
C ALA A 201 -16.44 -14.77 31.09
N GLY A 202 -16.80 -13.65 30.43
CA GLY A 202 -16.20 -12.34 30.65
C GLY A 202 -16.89 -11.42 31.67
N HIS A 203 -18.20 -11.57 31.92
CA HIS A 203 -18.97 -10.59 32.69
C HIS A 203 -18.81 -10.73 34.21
N PHE A 204 -19.32 -11.81 34.82
CA PHE A 204 -19.15 -12.09 36.25
C PHE A 204 -18.58 -13.49 36.49
N LYS A 205 -17.54 -13.56 37.31
CA LYS A 205 -16.96 -14.82 37.76
C LYS A 205 -17.93 -15.51 38.73
N ASN A 206 -18.44 -16.68 38.35
CA ASN A 206 -19.43 -17.51 39.07
C ASN A 206 -20.90 -17.06 38.98
N ASP A 207 -21.21 -16.09 38.11
CA ASP A 207 -22.59 -15.65 37.86
C ASP A 207 -22.76 -15.33 36.35
N PRO A 208 -22.68 -16.36 35.49
CA PRO A 208 -22.67 -16.16 34.05
C PRO A 208 -24.01 -15.57 33.59
N CYS A 209 -23.98 -14.33 33.14
CA CYS A 209 -25.12 -13.65 32.54
C CYS A 209 -24.66 -12.59 31.55
N MET A 210 -25.50 -12.27 30.56
CA MET A 210 -25.25 -11.15 29.65
C MET A 210 -25.39 -9.81 30.40
N PRO A 211 -24.47 -8.86 30.22
CA PRO A 211 -24.65 -7.49 30.70
C PRO A 211 -25.89 -6.84 30.07
N GLY A 212 -26.70 -6.15 30.87
CA GLY A 212 -27.84 -5.38 30.36
C GLY A 212 -27.44 -4.28 29.36
N THR A 213 -26.20 -3.79 29.45
CA THR A 213 -25.64 -2.86 28.46
C THR A 213 -25.43 -3.50 27.10
N LEU A 214 -25.18 -4.81 27.01
CA LEU A 214 -25.10 -5.51 25.71
C LEU A 214 -26.50 -5.74 25.12
N MET A 215 -27.54 -5.92 25.94
CA MET A 215 -28.92 -5.95 25.46
C MET A 215 -29.30 -4.60 24.83
N LEU A 216 -28.96 -3.49 25.48
CA LEU A 216 -29.10 -2.15 24.89
C LEU A 216 -28.31 -1.99 23.59
N GLU A 217 -27.05 -2.45 23.56
CA GLU A 217 -26.21 -2.38 22.36
C GLU A 217 -26.83 -3.13 21.17
N GLY A 218 -27.39 -4.32 21.38
CA GLY A 218 -28.14 -5.05 20.35
C GLY A 218 -29.34 -4.25 19.83
N CYS A 219 -30.08 -3.56 20.69
CA CYS A 219 -31.14 -2.65 20.25
C CYS A 219 -30.61 -1.45 19.45
N VAL A 220 -29.48 -0.87 19.85
CA VAL A 220 -28.84 0.25 19.11
C VAL A 220 -28.38 -0.21 17.73
N GLN A 221 -27.81 -1.41 17.62
CA GLN A 221 -27.48 -2.03 16.33
C GLN A 221 -28.73 -2.23 15.46
N ALA A 222 -29.84 -2.69 16.05
CA ALA A 222 -31.10 -2.85 15.34
C ALA A 222 -31.68 -1.52 14.83
N MET A 223 -31.58 -0.44 15.61
CA MET A 223 -31.95 0.92 15.16
C MET A 223 -31.05 1.42 14.03
N ALA A 224 -29.73 1.24 14.14
CA ALA A 224 -28.77 1.62 13.11
C ALA A 224 -29.01 0.84 11.80
N PHE A 225 -29.28 -0.46 11.92
CA PHE A 225 -29.64 -1.33 10.82
C PHE A 225 -30.94 -0.87 10.15
N TYR A 226 -31.98 -0.56 10.93
CA TYR A 226 -33.25 -0.05 10.41
C TYR A 226 -33.06 1.25 9.61
N LEU A 227 -32.37 2.26 10.18
CA LEU A 227 -32.07 3.51 9.46
C LEU A 227 -31.32 3.26 8.14
N SER A 228 -30.36 2.34 8.15
CA SER A 228 -29.55 1.99 6.98
C SER A 228 -30.39 1.29 5.92
N ALA A 229 -31.20 0.31 6.31
CA ALA A 229 -32.06 -0.45 5.42
C ALA A 229 -33.10 0.43 4.69
N LEU A 230 -33.53 1.53 5.32
CA LEU A 230 -34.40 2.52 4.69
C LEU A 230 -33.68 3.45 3.69
N GLY A 231 -32.36 3.35 3.57
CA GLY A 231 -31.55 4.08 2.60
C GLY A 231 -30.93 5.37 3.11
N PHE A 232 -31.13 5.75 4.38
CA PHE A 232 -30.64 7.04 4.90
C PHE A 232 -29.10 7.13 5.00
N GLY A 233 -28.41 6.00 4.86
CA GLY A 233 -26.94 5.92 4.81
C GLY A 233 -26.32 6.00 3.41
N VAL A 234 -27.10 5.96 2.32
CA VAL A 234 -26.57 5.78 0.95
C VAL A 234 -25.59 6.89 0.54
N ASP A 235 -25.88 8.14 0.92
CA ASP A 235 -25.04 9.31 0.62
C ASP A 235 -24.20 9.78 1.81
N LYS A 236 -23.98 8.92 2.82
CA LYS A 236 -23.36 9.26 4.10
C LYS A 236 -21.98 8.64 4.28
N ASP A 237 -21.15 8.70 3.25
CA ASP A 237 -19.75 8.25 3.32
C ASP A 237 -18.99 9.01 4.43
N GLY A 238 -18.35 8.24 5.31
CA GLY A 238 -17.60 8.67 6.49
C GLY A 238 -18.45 8.97 7.72
N TRP A 239 -19.77 8.72 7.72
CA TRP A 239 -20.63 9.02 8.87
C TRP A 239 -20.59 7.90 9.93
N ARG A 240 -21.21 8.15 11.09
CA ARG A 240 -21.37 7.15 12.16
C ARG A 240 -22.73 7.29 12.84
N PHE A 241 -23.16 6.22 13.53
CA PHE A 241 -24.31 6.25 14.41
C PHE A 241 -23.93 6.81 15.78
N GLN A 242 -24.80 7.62 16.36
CA GLN A 242 -24.61 8.26 17.66
C GLN A 242 -25.96 8.39 18.38
N PRO A 243 -26.05 8.02 19.68
CA PRO A 243 -27.22 8.36 20.49
C PRO A 243 -27.45 9.87 20.49
N ILE A 244 -28.70 10.31 20.49
CA ILE A 244 -29.00 11.75 20.48
C ILE A 244 -28.63 12.34 21.84
N GLU A 245 -27.83 13.41 21.79
CA GLU A 245 -27.24 14.07 22.94
C GLU A 245 -28.26 14.97 23.64
N HIS A 246 -28.03 15.20 24.94
CA HIS A 246 -28.85 16.02 25.82
C HIS A 246 -30.30 15.56 26.00
N GLU A 247 -30.65 14.37 25.49
CA GLU A 247 -31.88 13.67 25.81
C GLU A 247 -31.66 12.60 26.88
N THR A 248 -32.68 12.38 27.71
CA THR A 248 -32.62 11.45 28.84
C THR A 248 -33.50 10.24 28.56
N TYR A 249 -32.89 9.05 28.59
CA TYR A 249 -33.55 7.80 28.28
C TYR A 249 -33.72 6.94 29.52
N SER A 250 -34.95 6.48 29.78
CA SER A 250 -35.27 5.62 30.91
C SER A 250 -35.09 4.15 30.53
N LEU A 251 -34.17 3.48 31.21
CA LEU A 251 -33.86 2.06 31.04
C LEU A 251 -34.42 1.24 32.19
N ARG A 252 -35.01 0.09 31.87
CA ARG A 252 -35.55 -0.87 32.84
C ARG A 252 -35.03 -2.26 32.53
N CYS A 253 -34.51 -2.93 33.55
CA CYS A 253 -33.98 -4.29 33.46
C CYS A 253 -34.76 -5.17 34.46
N ARG A 254 -35.46 -6.18 33.94
CA ARG A 254 -36.31 -7.10 34.73
C ARG A 254 -36.11 -8.57 34.38
N GLY A 255 -35.23 -8.90 33.44
CA GLY A 255 -34.86 -10.27 33.11
C GLY A 255 -33.36 -10.40 32.91
N GLN A 256 -32.91 -11.63 32.68
CA GLN A 256 -31.50 -11.96 32.48
C GLN A 256 -31.36 -12.98 31.36
N VAL A 257 -30.31 -12.83 30.56
CA VAL A 257 -29.84 -13.86 29.63
C VAL A 257 -28.80 -14.68 30.37
N THR A 258 -28.97 -16.00 30.39
CA THR A 258 -28.11 -16.96 31.10
C THR A 258 -27.64 -18.05 30.13
N PRO A 259 -26.66 -18.89 30.51
CA PRO A 259 -26.23 -20.01 29.66
C PRO A 259 -27.33 -21.02 29.33
N THR A 260 -28.45 -21.03 30.07
CA THR A 260 -29.60 -21.90 29.78
C THR A 260 -30.65 -21.24 28.87
N SER A 261 -30.55 -19.93 28.65
CA SER A 261 -31.42 -19.21 27.71
C SER A 261 -31.18 -19.73 26.29
N GLN A 262 -32.23 -19.75 25.47
CA GLN A 262 -32.15 -20.28 24.10
C GLN A 262 -32.20 -19.16 23.07
N GLU A 263 -33.00 -18.14 23.33
CA GLU A 263 -33.29 -17.08 22.37
C GLU A 263 -33.36 -15.71 23.04
N LEU A 264 -32.73 -14.73 22.40
CA LEU A 264 -32.85 -13.31 22.69
C LEU A 264 -33.44 -12.60 21.48
N THR A 265 -34.58 -11.95 21.66
CA THR A 265 -35.25 -11.17 20.62
C THR A 265 -35.13 -9.68 20.93
N TYR A 266 -34.74 -8.90 19.92
CA TYR A 266 -34.72 -7.43 19.92
C TYR A 266 -35.87 -6.90 19.09
N GLU A 267 -36.71 -6.06 19.68
CA GLU A 267 -37.81 -5.38 18.99
C GLU A 267 -37.66 -3.87 19.09
N ILE A 268 -37.85 -3.22 17.96
CA ILE A 268 -37.78 -1.76 17.81
C ILE A 268 -39.14 -1.27 17.31
N PHE A 269 -39.81 -0.44 18.10
CA PHE A 269 -41.10 0.16 17.77
C PHE A 269 -40.89 1.64 17.46
N VAL A 270 -41.00 2.03 16.20
CA VAL A 270 -40.62 3.37 15.73
C VAL A 270 -41.70 4.39 16.11
N GLU A 271 -41.32 5.46 16.80
CA GLU A 271 -42.21 6.57 17.13
C GLU A 271 -42.01 7.76 16.19
N GLU A 272 -40.77 8.07 15.83
CA GLU A 272 -40.37 9.17 14.94
C GLU A 272 -39.22 8.72 14.03
N LEU A 273 -39.22 9.23 12.80
CA LEU A 273 -38.18 8.97 11.79
C LEU A 273 -38.01 10.22 10.92
N HIS A 274 -36.82 10.81 10.91
CA HIS A 274 -36.57 12.06 10.19
C HIS A 274 -35.45 11.87 9.16
N ASP A 275 -35.74 12.16 7.89
CA ASP A 275 -34.80 12.31 6.78
C ASP A 275 -34.26 13.75 6.73
N GLY A 276 -33.61 14.15 7.82
CA GLY A 276 -32.99 15.46 7.97
C GLY A 276 -31.54 15.50 7.45
N PRO A 277 -30.85 16.65 7.60
CA PRO A 277 -29.41 16.73 7.34
C PRO A 277 -28.63 15.64 8.09
N GLU A 278 -29.01 15.41 9.35
CA GLU A 278 -28.65 14.25 10.18
C GLU A 278 -29.88 13.35 10.35
N PRO A 279 -29.99 12.25 9.58
CA PRO A 279 -31.12 11.33 9.71
C PRO A 279 -31.18 10.74 11.11
N LEU A 280 -32.39 10.64 11.69
CA LEU A 280 -32.55 10.16 13.06
C LEU A 280 -33.84 9.36 13.26
N ILE A 281 -33.85 8.56 14.32
CA ILE A 281 -34.95 7.70 14.73
C ILE A 281 -35.14 7.78 16.25
N TYR A 282 -36.39 7.86 16.68
CA TYR A 282 -36.80 7.59 18.05
C TYR A 282 -37.65 6.32 18.09
N ALA A 283 -37.33 5.40 18.99
CA ALA A 283 -38.04 4.14 19.12
C ALA A 283 -38.12 3.63 20.56
N ASP A 284 -39.17 2.88 20.86
CA ASP A 284 -39.19 2.03 22.05
C ASP A 284 -38.46 0.73 21.78
N LEU A 285 -37.57 0.37 22.70
CA LEU A 285 -36.70 -0.79 22.59
C LEU A 285 -37.18 -1.84 23.59
N LEU A 286 -37.45 -3.05 23.13
CA LEU A 286 -37.82 -4.19 23.97
C LEU A 286 -36.91 -5.37 23.66
N CYS A 287 -36.27 -5.94 24.68
CA CYS A 287 -35.63 -7.25 24.57
C CYS A 287 -36.45 -8.29 25.31
N THR A 288 -36.68 -9.44 24.68
CA THR A 288 -37.29 -10.61 25.32
C THR A 288 -36.32 -11.78 25.31
N VAL A 289 -36.29 -12.54 26.40
CA VAL A 289 -35.46 -13.75 26.57
C VAL A 289 -36.40 -14.92 26.73
N ASP A 290 -36.37 -15.86 25.79
CA ASP A 290 -37.30 -17.00 25.74
C ASP A 290 -38.78 -16.57 25.89
N GLY A 291 -39.13 -15.41 25.32
CA GLY A 291 -40.47 -14.80 25.37
C GLY A 291 -40.77 -13.94 26.60
N LEU A 292 -39.90 -13.90 27.62
CA LEU A 292 -40.05 -13.03 28.80
C LEU A 292 -39.40 -11.68 28.55
N GLY A 293 -40.12 -10.57 28.75
CA GLY A 293 -39.57 -9.23 28.66
C GLY A 293 -38.44 -8.99 29.66
N ALA A 294 -37.22 -8.76 29.17
CA ALA A 294 -36.03 -8.65 30.01
C ALA A 294 -35.51 -7.21 30.13
N PHE A 295 -35.59 -6.44 29.04
CA PHE A 295 -35.07 -5.07 28.97
C PHE A 295 -36.04 -4.16 28.22
N HIS A 296 -36.20 -2.92 28.67
CA HIS A 296 -36.95 -1.90 27.95
C HIS A 296 -36.32 -0.52 28.08
N ALA A 297 -36.22 0.20 26.97
CA ALA A 297 -35.83 1.61 26.91
C ALA A 297 -36.93 2.43 26.26
N ARG A 298 -37.41 3.47 26.95
CA ARG A 298 -38.43 4.38 26.41
C ARG A 298 -37.78 5.39 25.46
N ARG A 299 -38.36 5.56 24.26
CA ARG A 299 -38.08 6.59 23.26
C ARG A 299 -36.59 6.83 23.05
N PHE A 300 -35.82 5.75 22.87
CA PHE A 300 -34.39 5.87 22.65
C PHE A 300 -34.14 6.56 21.30
N GLY A 301 -33.24 7.53 21.27
CA GLY A 301 -32.91 8.34 20.11
C GLY A 301 -31.56 7.96 19.52
N LEU A 302 -31.52 7.72 18.21
CA LEU A 302 -30.28 7.46 17.46
C LEU A 302 -30.25 8.33 16.21
N LYS A 303 -29.10 8.90 15.88
CA LYS A 303 -28.88 9.68 14.66
C LYS A 303 -27.66 9.20 13.89
N LEU A 304 -27.68 9.44 12.58
CA LEU A 304 -26.50 9.45 11.71
C LEU A 304 -25.87 10.84 11.79
N THR A 305 -24.60 10.90 12.17
CA THR A 305 -23.85 12.15 12.32
C THR A 305 -22.53 12.11 11.54
N PRO A 306 -22.05 13.26 11.01
CA PRO A 306 -20.75 13.34 10.34
C PRO A 306 -19.60 12.78 11.17
N SER A 307 -18.71 12.06 10.48
CA SER A 307 -17.39 11.64 10.97
C SER A 307 -16.45 11.62 9.77
N TRP A 308 -15.31 10.95 9.87
CA TRP A 308 -14.25 11.07 8.88
C TRP A 308 -13.51 9.74 8.72
N PRO A 309 -13.08 9.34 7.51
CA PRO A 309 -12.22 8.18 7.30
C PRO A 309 -11.00 8.15 8.23
N LEU A 310 -10.34 9.29 8.44
CA LEU A 310 -9.19 9.42 9.35
C LEU A 310 -9.51 9.13 10.83
N SER A 311 -10.78 9.18 11.24
CA SER A 311 -11.15 8.85 12.64
C SER A 311 -10.91 7.37 12.98
N SER A 312 -10.78 6.51 11.96
CA SER A 312 -10.47 5.08 12.10
C SER A 312 -9.05 4.71 11.66
N GLN A 313 -8.25 5.67 11.20
CA GLN A 313 -6.86 5.46 10.73
C GLN A 313 -5.92 6.52 11.35
N PRO A 314 -5.85 6.63 12.69
CA PRO A 314 -5.04 7.65 13.35
C PRO A 314 -3.53 7.52 13.10
N GLU A 315 -3.05 6.33 12.77
CA GLU A 315 -1.65 6.04 12.43
C GLU A 315 -1.14 6.83 11.22
N LEU A 316 -2.00 7.08 10.23
CA LEU A 316 -1.66 7.88 9.05
C LEU A 316 -1.31 9.33 9.41
N LEU A 317 -1.80 9.83 10.55
CA LEU A 317 -1.52 11.18 11.02
C LEU A 317 -0.20 11.31 11.76
N ALA A 318 0.46 10.20 12.11
CA ALA A 318 1.77 10.24 12.76
C ALA A 318 2.90 10.48 11.75
N GLU A 319 2.73 9.99 10.52
CA GLU A 319 3.72 10.08 9.45
C GLU A 319 3.77 11.50 8.86
N GLY A 320 4.97 12.06 8.71
CA GLY A 320 5.17 13.42 8.17
C GLY A 320 4.64 14.57 9.04
N ALA A 321 4.22 14.29 10.28
CA ALA A 321 3.72 15.30 11.21
C ALA A 321 4.82 16.25 11.70
N ASN A 322 4.50 17.52 11.84
CA ASN A 322 5.41 18.59 12.29
C ASN A 322 6.65 18.77 11.40
N ASP A 323 6.55 18.48 10.09
CA ASP A 323 7.67 18.69 9.17
C ASP A 323 8.12 20.16 9.23
N PRO A 324 9.38 20.45 9.60
CA PRO A 324 9.88 21.82 9.75
C PRO A 324 9.94 22.59 8.43
N ARG A 325 9.97 21.89 7.28
CA ARG A 325 9.92 22.49 5.93
C ARG A 325 8.52 22.94 5.56
N ALA A 326 7.48 22.44 6.24
CA ALA A 326 6.12 22.82 5.94
C ALA A 326 5.87 24.30 6.24
N ALA A 327 5.25 24.98 5.27
CA ALA A 327 4.81 26.35 5.35
C ALA A 327 3.80 26.54 6.49
N VAL A 328 3.80 27.76 7.02
CA VAL A 328 2.86 28.18 8.05
C VAL A 328 2.18 29.45 7.58
N ALA A 329 0.85 29.47 7.63
CA ALA A 329 0.06 30.67 7.36
C ALA A 329 -0.90 30.97 8.50
N THR A 330 -1.43 32.19 8.51
CA THR A 330 -2.45 32.60 9.46
C THR A 330 -3.68 33.09 8.71
N TYR A 331 -4.85 32.63 9.14
CA TYR A 331 -6.12 33.18 8.67
C TYR A 331 -6.58 34.29 9.62
N ARG A 332 -6.55 35.54 9.17
CA ARG A 332 -6.88 36.72 10.02
C ARG A 332 -6.01 36.73 11.30
N ASP A 333 -6.61 36.98 12.47
CA ASP A 333 -5.91 37.03 13.77
C ASP A 333 -5.92 35.68 14.52
N THR A 334 -6.04 34.55 13.82
CA THR A 334 -6.02 33.21 14.46
C THR A 334 -4.59 32.75 14.78
N ALA A 335 -4.47 31.58 15.43
CA ALA A 335 -3.18 30.93 15.57
C ALA A 335 -2.60 30.54 14.18
N PRO A 336 -1.26 30.55 14.02
CA PRO A 336 -0.62 30.05 12.81
C PRO A 336 -0.91 28.56 12.60
N PHE A 337 -1.09 28.17 11.33
CA PHE A 337 -1.45 26.83 10.91
C PHE A 337 -0.40 26.26 9.96
N ARG A 338 0.06 25.02 10.20
CA ARG A 338 1.11 24.34 9.43
C ARG A 338 0.49 23.41 8.38
N PHE A 339 1.06 23.41 7.17
CA PHE A 339 0.58 22.61 6.04
C PHE A 339 1.50 21.41 5.73
N ASP A 340 1.61 20.52 6.71
CA ASP A 340 2.33 19.24 6.65
C ASP A 340 1.42 18.08 6.23
N MET A 341 1.93 16.85 6.23
CA MET A 341 1.21 15.66 5.76
C MET A 341 -0.14 15.44 6.49
N PRO A 342 -0.26 15.59 7.83
CA PRO A 342 -1.55 15.53 8.51
C PRO A 342 -2.59 16.54 8.00
N SER A 343 -2.18 17.77 7.68
CA SER A 343 -3.07 18.79 7.09
C SER A 343 -3.54 18.38 5.69
N LEU A 344 -2.64 17.85 4.86
CA LEU A 344 -2.96 17.37 3.50
C LEU A 344 -3.89 16.15 3.53
N LEU A 345 -3.61 15.18 4.39
CA LEU A 345 -4.50 14.04 4.64
C LEU A 345 -5.87 14.49 5.15
N ALA A 346 -5.92 15.48 6.04
CA ALA A 346 -7.20 16.04 6.50
C ALA A 346 -7.98 16.73 5.37
N CYS A 347 -7.29 17.35 4.41
CA CYS A 347 -7.90 17.92 3.21
C CYS A 347 -8.60 16.85 2.37
N ALA A 348 -8.03 15.63 2.31
CA ALA A 348 -8.64 14.50 1.62
C ALA A 348 -9.74 13.81 2.45
N TRP A 349 -9.44 13.41 3.68
CA TRP A 349 -10.21 12.42 4.46
C TRP A 349 -10.56 12.85 5.90
N GLY A 350 -10.31 14.11 6.27
CA GLY A 350 -10.50 14.60 7.64
C GLY A 350 -11.54 15.71 7.79
N PRO A 351 -11.69 16.25 9.01
CA PRO A 351 -12.42 17.51 9.20
C PRO A 351 -11.74 18.62 8.39
N PRO A 352 -12.47 19.39 7.55
CA PRO A 352 -11.91 20.51 6.80
C PRO A 352 -11.17 21.55 7.67
N SER A 353 -11.61 21.79 8.91
CA SER A 353 -10.87 22.68 9.82
C SER A 353 -9.51 22.12 10.27
N THR A 354 -9.32 20.81 10.23
CA THR A 354 -8.01 20.18 10.47
C THR A 354 -7.07 20.35 9.27
N ALA A 355 -7.59 20.69 8.08
CA ALA A 355 -6.78 20.96 6.91
C ALA A 355 -6.34 22.43 6.80
N PHE A 356 -7.23 23.37 7.17
CA PHE A 356 -7.04 24.80 6.93
C PHE A 356 -7.41 25.70 8.13
N GLY A 357 -7.57 25.12 9.32
CA GLY A 357 -7.92 25.87 10.53
C GLY A 357 -9.35 26.42 10.56
N PRO A 358 -9.62 27.44 11.40
CA PRO A 358 -10.98 27.90 11.71
C PRO A 358 -11.81 28.38 10.53
N MET A 359 -11.19 28.75 9.39
CA MET A 359 -11.94 29.23 8.22
C MET A 359 -12.87 28.16 7.62
N TYR A 360 -12.56 26.88 7.85
CA TYR A 360 -13.30 25.74 7.33
C TYR A 360 -14.20 25.04 8.35
N GLU A 361 -14.32 25.54 9.59
CA GLU A 361 -15.15 24.93 10.66
C GLU A 361 -16.62 24.76 10.25
N ARG A 362 -17.14 25.65 9.39
CA ARG A 362 -18.50 25.54 8.81
C ARG A 362 -18.74 24.26 7.98
N PHE A 363 -17.70 23.52 7.62
CA PHE A 363 -17.76 22.27 6.86
C PHE A 363 -17.41 21.03 7.71
N ASP A 364 -17.22 21.18 9.02
CA ASP A 364 -16.99 20.04 9.92
C ASP A 364 -18.30 19.29 10.29
N GLY A 365 -19.44 19.82 9.84
CA GLY A 365 -20.77 19.21 10.02
C GLY A 365 -21.32 18.62 8.73
N VAL A 366 -22.59 18.93 8.44
CA VAL A 366 -23.33 18.35 7.30
C VAL A 366 -22.99 18.98 5.94
N ARG A 367 -22.33 20.14 5.93
CA ARG A 367 -21.92 20.88 4.73
C ARG A 367 -20.67 20.27 4.13
N ARG A 368 -20.60 20.17 2.80
CA ARG A 368 -19.45 19.62 2.08
C ARG A 368 -18.61 20.71 1.41
N THR A 369 -17.32 20.43 1.28
CA THR A 369 -16.38 21.20 0.46
C THR A 369 -15.60 20.23 -0.42
N PRO A 370 -15.16 20.66 -1.61
CA PRO A 370 -14.18 19.93 -2.41
C PRO A 370 -12.98 19.50 -1.59
N ARG A 371 -12.47 18.32 -1.93
CA ARG A 371 -11.41 17.60 -1.24
C ARG A 371 -10.22 17.42 -2.17
N LEU A 372 -9.06 17.11 -1.60
CA LEU A 372 -8.00 16.45 -2.37
C LEU A 372 -8.30 14.96 -2.53
N PRO A 373 -7.66 14.30 -3.50
CA PRO A 373 -7.51 12.85 -3.49
C PRO A 373 -6.83 12.34 -2.22
N GLY A 374 -7.26 11.18 -1.76
CA GLY A 374 -6.68 10.44 -0.64
C GLY A 374 -5.84 9.25 -1.10
N PRO A 375 -5.08 8.62 -0.20
CA PRO A 375 -4.33 7.40 -0.49
C PRO A 375 -5.17 6.31 -1.19
N PRO A 376 -4.59 5.57 -2.16
CA PRO A 376 -3.22 5.64 -2.65
C PRO A 376 -2.98 6.71 -3.73
N TYR A 377 -3.92 7.65 -3.94
CA TYR A 377 -3.89 8.68 -4.98
C TYR A 377 -3.55 10.09 -4.47
N LEU A 378 -3.16 10.22 -3.21
CA LEU A 378 -2.65 11.48 -2.67
C LEU A 378 -1.18 11.65 -3.08
N PHE A 379 -0.91 12.59 -3.98
CA PHE A 379 0.43 12.88 -4.48
C PHE A 379 0.93 14.21 -3.94
N ALA A 380 0.92 14.32 -2.60
CA ALA A 380 1.38 15.49 -1.88
C ALA A 380 1.92 15.08 -0.50
N SER A 381 3.09 15.58 -0.13
CA SER A 381 3.76 15.30 1.14
C SER A 381 3.77 16.51 2.08
N ARG A 382 3.92 17.72 1.53
CA ARG A 382 3.92 18.99 2.28
C ARG A 382 3.84 20.20 1.36
N VAL A 383 3.34 21.31 1.89
CA VAL A 383 3.46 22.63 1.25
C VAL A 383 4.68 23.33 1.84
N THR A 384 5.64 23.74 1.02
CA THR A 384 6.90 24.38 1.46
C THR A 384 6.84 25.90 1.43
N GLU A 385 6.03 26.47 0.53
CA GLU A 385 5.83 27.91 0.41
C GLU A 385 4.37 28.26 0.13
N VAL A 386 3.90 29.36 0.71
CA VAL A 386 2.60 29.97 0.41
C VAL A 386 2.77 31.46 0.17
N GLY A 387 2.16 31.96 -0.89
CA GLY A 387 2.17 33.35 -1.32
C GLY A 387 0.75 33.90 -1.48
N GLY A 388 0.53 35.10 -0.96
CA GLY A 388 -0.79 35.74 -0.90
C GLY A 388 -1.53 35.48 0.43
N VAL A 389 -2.69 36.11 0.58
CA VAL A 389 -3.47 36.07 1.83
C VAL A 389 -4.30 34.80 1.89
N MET A 390 -4.14 34.00 2.95
CA MET A 390 -5.01 32.86 3.25
C MET A 390 -6.47 33.30 3.35
N GLY A 391 -7.35 32.69 2.55
CA GLY A 391 -8.75 33.10 2.44
C GLY A 391 -9.01 34.43 1.71
N GLY A 392 -8.02 34.97 0.97
CA GLY A 392 -8.11 36.26 0.28
C GLY A 392 -8.80 36.23 -1.09
N MET A 393 -8.91 35.05 -1.73
CA MET A 393 -9.43 34.87 -3.09
C MET A 393 -8.76 35.81 -4.12
N GLU A 394 -7.43 35.85 -4.11
CA GLU A 394 -6.64 36.80 -4.91
C GLU A 394 -5.99 36.12 -6.12
N SER A 395 -6.09 36.74 -7.30
CA SER A 395 -5.25 36.36 -8.44
C SER A 395 -3.80 36.74 -8.16
N GLY A 396 -2.86 35.91 -8.59
CA GLY A 396 -1.44 36.07 -8.33
C GLY A 396 -0.92 35.33 -7.09
N SER A 397 -1.80 34.76 -6.26
CA SER A 397 -1.40 33.83 -5.19
C SER A 397 -0.57 32.67 -5.73
N THR A 398 0.43 32.27 -4.97
CA THR A 398 1.37 31.21 -5.33
C THR A 398 1.48 30.18 -4.23
N ILE A 399 1.81 28.94 -4.56
CA ILE A 399 2.24 27.95 -3.59
C ILE A 399 3.42 27.16 -4.16
N GLU A 400 4.17 26.53 -3.27
CA GLU A 400 5.06 25.43 -3.59
C GLU A 400 4.67 24.20 -2.76
N LEU A 401 4.43 23.09 -3.44
CA LEU A 401 4.05 21.80 -2.85
C LEU A 401 5.05 20.73 -3.28
N GLU A 402 5.49 19.90 -2.34
CA GLU A 402 6.38 18.77 -2.60
C GLU A 402 5.61 17.44 -2.51
N TYR A 403 5.94 16.52 -3.41
CA TYR A 403 5.60 15.10 -3.35
C TYR A 403 6.89 14.29 -3.34
N ASP A 404 7.16 13.60 -2.23
CA ASP A 404 8.23 12.61 -2.17
C ASP A 404 7.79 11.37 -2.95
N VAL A 405 8.43 11.09 -4.09
CA VAL A 405 8.14 9.92 -4.92
C VAL A 405 8.74 8.68 -4.23
N PRO A 406 7.93 7.74 -3.74
CA PRO A 406 8.45 6.51 -3.16
C PRO A 406 9.04 5.62 -4.27
N GLU A 407 10.22 5.03 -4.04
CA GLU A 407 10.87 4.14 -5.03
C GLU A 407 10.04 2.87 -5.31
N ASP A 408 9.20 2.48 -4.35
CA ASP A 408 8.31 1.30 -4.38
C ASP A 408 6.83 1.69 -4.59
N ALA A 409 6.57 2.89 -5.12
CA ALA A 409 5.20 3.31 -5.37
C ALA A 409 4.49 2.38 -6.35
N TRP A 410 3.28 1.94 -5.97
CA TRP A 410 2.47 0.97 -6.69
C TRP A 410 2.34 1.23 -8.20
N TYR A 411 2.29 2.50 -8.62
CA TYR A 411 2.12 2.88 -10.01
C TYR A 411 3.36 2.63 -10.88
N PHE A 412 4.54 2.40 -10.30
CA PHE A 412 5.72 1.98 -11.08
C PHE A 412 5.64 0.51 -11.48
N ASP A 413 5.08 -0.31 -10.60
CA ASP A 413 4.95 -1.75 -10.81
C ASP A 413 3.69 -2.08 -11.64
N GLU A 414 2.61 -1.30 -11.48
CA GLU A 414 1.38 -1.43 -12.27
C GLU A 414 1.48 -0.82 -13.68
N ASN A 415 2.52 -0.03 -13.98
CA ASN A 415 2.69 0.55 -15.31
C ASN A 415 3.45 -0.43 -16.24
N GLY A 416 3.23 -0.29 -17.56
CA GLY A 416 3.89 -1.14 -18.56
C GLY A 416 5.41 -0.98 -18.63
N ALA A 417 5.94 0.09 -18.02
CA ALA A 417 7.36 0.32 -17.77
C ALA A 417 7.53 1.01 -16.40
N ARG A 418 8.67 0.80 -15.72
CA ARG A 418 8.99 1.44 -14.43
C ARG A 418 9.32 2.94 -14.58
N VAL A 419 8.34 3.70 -15.02
CA VAL A 419 8.31 5.15 -15.15
C VAL A 419 6.95 5.62 -14.65
N MET A 420 6.89 6.82 -14.06
CA MET A 420 5.64 7.38 -13.57
C MET A 420 4.67 7.56 -14.76
N PRO A 421 3.49 6.92 -14.75
CA PRO A 421 2.53 7.04 -15.83
C PRO A 421 1.97 8.47 -15.89
N PHE A 422 1.57 8.91 -17.08
CA PHE A 422 1.12 10.29 -17.29
C PHE A 422 -0.04 10.68 -16.37
N ALA A 423 -0.99 9.77 -16.11
CA ALA A 423 -2.08 10.05 -15.19
C ALA A 423 -1.60 10.45 -13.79
N VAL A 424 -0.59 9.78 -13.26
CA VAL A 424 -0.03 10.06 -11.93
C VAL A 424 0.72 11.38 -11.91
N LEU A 425 1.59 11.61 -12.90
CA LEU A 425 2.32 12.89 -13.01
C LEU A 425 1.37 14.07 -13.21
N LEU A 426 0.30 13.88 -13.99
CA LEU A 426 -0.73 14.88 -14.19
C LEU A 426 -1.46 15.20 -12.88
N GLU A 427 -1.83 14.20 -12.09
CA GLU A 427 -2.45 14.43 -10.78
C GLU A 427 -1.51 15.08 -9.77
N ALA A 428 -0.25 14.66 -9.71
CA ALA A 428 0.76 15.30 -8.86
C ALA A 428 0.95 16.79 -9.22
N ALA A 429 0.74 17.16 -10.49
CA ALA A 429 0.74 18.55 -10.94
C ALA A 429 -0.59 19.30 -10.66
N LEU A 430 -1.72 18.60 -10.66
CA LEU A 430 -3.07 19.20 -10.58
C LEU A 430 -3.63 19.30 -9.15
N GLN A 431 -3.31 18.36 -8.25
CA GLN A 431 -3.74 18.42 -6.84
C GLN A 431 -3.31 19.72 -6.14
N PRO A 432 -2.08 20.25 -6.36
CA PRO A 432 -1.68 21.57 -5.90
C PRO A 432 -2.63 22.71 -6.32
N CYS A 433 -3.27 22.64 -7.50
CA CYS A 433 -4.27 23.63 -7.90
C CYS A 433 -5.52 23.58 -7.02
N GLY A 434 -6.04 22.38 -6.75
CA GLY A 434 -7.18 22.19 -5.84
C GLY A 434 -6.87 22.66 -4.42
N TRP A 435 -5.67 22.33 -3.91
CA TRP A 435 -5.21 22.80 -2.61
C TRP A 435 -5.12 24.33 -2.57
N THR A 436 -4.56 24.95 -3.62
CA THR A 436 -4.44 26.42 -3.73
C THR A 436 -5.81 27.09 -3.71
N ALA A 437 -6.78 26.54 -4.45
CA ALA A 437 -8.14 27.05 -4.50
C ALA A 437 -8.84 27.01 -3.12
N SER A 438 -8.58 25.96 -2.34
CA SER A 438 -9.03 25.88 -0.95
C SER A 438 -8.29 26.86 -0.03
N TYR A 439 -6.97 26.99 -0.17
CA TYR A 439 -6.15 27.93 0.61
C TYR A 439 -6.58 29.39 0.44
N ILE A 440 -6.89 29.82 -0.79
CA ILE A 440 -7.39 31.17 -1.05
C ILE A 440 -8.87 31.35 -0.68
N GLY A 441 -9.56 30.27 -0.29
CA GLY A 441 -10.92 30.31 0.26
C GLY A 441 -12.04 30.44 -0.77
N SER A 442 -11.84 29.96 -2.00
CA SER A 442 -12.84 30.12 -3.08
C SER A 442 -14.19 29.52 -2.74
N THR A 443 -14.24 28.42 -1.98
CA THR A 443 -15.50 27.77 -1.58
C THR A 443 -16.21 28.49 -0.43
N LEU A 444 -15.52 29.40 0.27
CA LEU A 444 -16.07 30.18 1.38
C LEU A 444 -17.05 31.26 0.91
N THR A 445 -17.05 31.61 -0.38
CA THR A 445 -17.91 32.66 -0.95
C THR A 445 -19.32 32.18 -1.30
N SER A 446 -19.64 30.90 -1.09
CA SER A 446 -20.92 30.30 -1.43
C SER A 446 -21.62 29.74 -0.18
N ASP A 447 -22.93 29.91 -0.08
CA ASP A 447 -23.76 29.25 0.94
C ASP A 447 -24.25 27.86 0.50
N SER A 448 -23.92 27.42 -0.71
CA SER A 448 -24.19 26.06 -1.22
C SER A 448 -22.92 25.24 -1.33
N ASP A 449 -23.06 23.91 -1.26
CA ASP A 449 -21.95 22.99 -1.52
C ASP A 449 -21.56 23.06 -3.01
N LEU A 450 -20.26 23.02 -3.27
CA LEU A 450 -19.69 23.13 -4.61
C LEU A 450 -18.84 21.90 -4.89
N LEU A 451 -18.77 21.50 -6.15
CA LEU A 451 -17.90 20.46 -6.67
C LEU A 451 -16.78 21.11 -7.49
N PHE A 452 -15.57 20.59 -7.40
CA PHE A 452 -14.40 21.11 -8.11
C PHE A 452 -14.06 20.20 -9.27
N ARG A 453 -13.92 20.76 -10.48
CA ARG A 453 -13.63 19.99 -11.70
C ARG A 453 -12.57 20.69 -12.54
N ASN A 454 -11.62 19.91 -13.04
CA ASN A 454 -10.77 20.37 -14.13
C ASN A 454 -11.61 20.51 -15.41
N LEU A 455 -11.34 21.54 -16.21
CA LEU A 455 -12.08 21.85 -17.42
C LEU A 455 -11.22 21.72 -18.65
N ASP A 456 -10.01 22.28 -18.62
CA ASP A 456 -9.12 22.36 -19.77
C ASP A 456 -7.68 22.40 -19.28
N GLY A 457 -6.75 21.90 -20.10
CA GLY A 457 -5.33 22.07 -19.82
C GLY A 457 -4.45 21.88 -21.05
N LYS A 458 -3.26 22.47 -20.98
CA LYS A 458 -2.20 22.35 -21.97
C LYS A 458 -0.86 22.32 -21.28
N GLY A 459 -0.04 21.32 -21.58
CA GLY A 459 1.29 21.23 -21.01
C GLY A 459 2.31 20.54 -21.91
N THR A 460 3.54 20.48 -21.43
CA THR A 460 4.67 19.78 -22.05
C THR A 460 5.56 19.22 -20.96
N ILE A 461 5.82 17.91 -21.02
CA ILE A 461 6.75 17.22 -20.13
C ILE A 461 8.11 17.14 -20.83
N THR A 462 9.17 17.54 -20.13
CA THR A 462 10.54 17.65 -20.66
C THR A 462 11.45 16.53 -20.17
N ALA A 463 11.07 15.84 -19.09
CA ALA A 463 11.82 14.70 -18.54
C ALA A 463 10.88 13.69 -17.88
N GLU A 464 11.27 12.42 -17.93
CA GLU A 464 10.57 11.33 -17.24
C GLU A 464 10.85 11.34 -15.73
N VAL A 465 9.91 10.78 -14.96
CA VAL A 465 10.06 10.60 -13.52
C VAL A 465 10.16 9.09 -13.24
N PHE A 466 11.32 8.68 -12.75
CA PHE A 466 11.66 7.30 -12.35
C PHE A 466 11.55 7.11 -10.83
N PRO A 467 11.55 5.86 -10.33
CA PRO A 467 11.55 5.57 -8.90
C PRO A 467 12.60 6.36 -8.10
N GLU A 468 13.80 6.49 -8.65
CA GLU A 468 14.95 7.11 -7.98
C GLU A 468 14.98 8.65 -8.13
N SER A 469 13.91 9.26 -8.65
CA SER A 469 13.86 10.70 -8.94
C SER A 469 13.84 11.58 -7.69
N GLY A 470 13.46 11.02 -6.53
CA GLY A 470 13.33 11.75 -5.27
C GLY A 470 12.09 12.65 -5.23
N THR A 471 12.25 13.90 -4.78
CA THR A 471 11.12 14.79 -4.53
C THR A 471 10.72 15.58 -5.78
N LEU A 472 9.44 15.46 -6.17
CA LEU A 472 8.81 16.31 -7.18
C LEU A 472 8.28 17.59 -6.51
N ARG A 473 8.79 18.74 -6.93
CA ARG A 473 8.41 20.06 -6.42
C ARG A 473 7.50 20.77 -7.42
N THR A 474 6.28 21.09 -7.03
CA THR A 474 5.27 21.73 -7.87
C THR A 474 5.00 23.15 -7.41
N VAL A 475 5.23 24.13 -8.28
CA VAL A 475 4.91 25.54 -8.07
C VAL A 475 3.63 25.87 -8.83
N VAL A 476 2.63 26.38 -8.12
CA VAL A 476 1.36 26.83 -8.71
C VAL A 476 1.19 28.33 -8.54
N LYS A 477 0.71 28.99 -9.57
CA LYS A 477 0.28 30.39 -9.52
C LYS A 477 -1.12 30.56 -10.07
N VAL A 478 -1.99 31.20 -9.30
CA VAL A 478 -3.34 31.58 -9.74
C VAL A 478 -3.23 32.73 -10.74
N ARG A 479 -3.64 32.52 -11.99
CA ARG A 479 -3.61 33.54 -13.04
C ARG A 479 -4.84 34.42 -13.06
N SER A 480 -6.02 33.83 -12.90
CA SER A 480 -7.29 34.56 -12.90
C SER A 480 -8.34 33.84 -12.09
N ILE A 481 -9.22 34.61 -11.46
CA ILE A 481 -10.43 34.12 -10.80
C ILE A 481 -11.63 34.85 -11.38
N SER A 482 -12.67 34.13 -11.76
CA SER A 482 -13.92 34.67 -12.28
C SER A 482 -15.11 34.02 -11.60
N ALA A 483 -15.94 34.81 -10.92
CA ALA A 483 -17.15 34.32 -10.26
C ALA A 483 -18.39 34.86 -10.96
N SER A 484 -19.30 33.98 -11.38
CA SER A 484 -20.58 34.37 -11.98
C SER A 484 -21.63 33.28 -11.78
N SER A 485 -22.88 33.69 -11.48
CA SER A 485 -24.03 32.78 -11.37
C SER A 485 -23.82 31.55 -10.45
N GLY A 486 -23.14 31.75 -9.31
CA GLY A 486 -22.85 30.69 -8.34
C GLY A 486 -21.74 29.71 -8.77
N MET A 487 -21.08 29.97 -9.89
CA MET A 487 -19.90 29.24 -10.36
C MET A 487 -18.65 30.11 -10.22
N ILE A 488 -17.50 29.47 -9.99
CA ILE A 488 -16.20 30.13 -9.92
C ILE A 488 -15.27 29.40 -10.89
N ILE A 489 -14.60 30.13 -11.77
CA ILE A 489 -13.62 29.60 -12.72
C ILE A 489 -12.25 30.17 -12.38
N GLU A 490 -11.27 29.29 -12.30
CA GLU A 490 -9.90 29.62 -11.93
C GLU A 490 -8.93 29.08 -12.96
N SER A 491 -7.95 29.88 -13.35
CA SER A 491 -6.85 29.42 -14.21
C SER A 491 -5.52 29.47 -13.47
N PHE A 492 -4.67 28.48 -13.74
CA PHE A 492 -3.42 28.25 -13.03
C PHE A 492 -2.25 28.10 -14.00
N ASP A 493 -1.10 28.63 -13.59
CA ASP A 493 0.22 28.33 -14.12
C ASP A 493 0.87 27.30 -13.19
N VAL A 494 1.35 26.18 -13.74
CA VAL A 494 1.95 25.09 -12.95
C VAL A 494 3.31 24.73 -13.53
N ARG A 495 4.31 24.60 -12.68
CA ARG A 495 5.64 24.04 -13.01
C ARG A 495 6.01 22.96 -12.03
N CYS A 496 6.57 21.87 -12.53
CA CYS A 496 7.10 20.79 -11.70
C CYS A 496 8.61 20.67 -11.92
N TYR A 497 9.34 20.38 -10.84
CA TYR A 497 10.79 20.30 -10.83
C TYR A 497 11.29 19.04 -10.12
N LEU A 498 12.37 18.46 -10.63
CA LEU A 498 13.22 17.49 -9.93
C LEU A 498 14.55 18.18 -9.63
N GLY A 499 14.78 18.53 -8.36
CA GLY A 499 15.82 19.49 -7.99
C GLY A 499 15.64 20.83 -8.71
N GLU A 500 16.61 21.19 -9.55
CA GLU A 500 16.59 22.41 -10.38
C GLU A 500 16.08 22.16 -11.80
N THR A 501 15.86 20.90 -12.19
CA THR A 501 15.43 20.55 -13.54
C THR A 501 13.91 20.69 -13.66
N GLU A 502 13.43 21.55 -14.54
CA GLU A 502 12.01 21.62 -14.88
C GLU A 502 11.62 20.38 -15.68
N VAL A 503 10.63 19.63 -15.17
CA VAL A 503 10.16 18.37 -15.78
C VAL A 503 8.78 18.50 -16.41
N TYR A 504 7.97 19.48 -15.98
CA TYR A 504 6.62 19.68 -16.52
C TYR A 504 6.19 21.15 -16.48
N GLN A 505 5.89 21.74 -17.64
CA GLN A 505 5.14 22.99 -17.80
C GLN A 505 3.65 22.71 -18.06
N LEU A 506 2.75 23.39 -17.34
CA LEU A 506 1.30 23.26 -17.52
C LEU A 506 0.53 24.58 -17.30
N ASP A 507 -0.42 24.86 -18.19
CA ASP A 507 -1.51 25.82 -18.03
C ASP A 507 -2.84 25.07 -17.88
N THR A 508 -3.64 25.36 -16.85
CA THR A 508 -4.87 24.59 -16.58
C THR A 508 -6.01 25.45 -16.02
N VAL A 509 -7.24 25.02 -16.23
CA VAL A 509 -8.47 25.71 -15.80
C VAL A 509 -9.34 24.76 -15.00
N PHE A 510 -9.81 25.22 -13.85
CA PHE A 510 -10.77 24.52 -13.02
C PHE A 510 -12.01 25.37 -12.77
N GLY A 511 -13.08 24.71 -12.34
CA GLY A 511 -14.27 25.40 -11.87
C GLY A 511 -14.90 24.76 -10.64
N PHE A 512 -15.49 25.62 -9.82
CA PHE A 512 -16.43 25.26 -8.77
C PHE A 512 -17.86 25.37 -9.29
N PHE A 513 -18.64 24.32 -9.13
CA PHE A 513 -19.98 24.20 -9.65
C PHE A 513 -20.95 23.68 -8.59
N PRO A 514 -22.17 24.22 -8.48
CA PRO A 514 -23.20 23.58 -7.67
C PRO A 514 -23.57 22.21 -8.27
N PRO A 515 -23.97 21.21 -7.46
CA PRO A 515 -24.37 19.89 -7.96
C PRO A 515 -25.44 19.94 -9.07
N SER A 516 -26.33 20.93 -9.04
CA SER A 516 -27.35 21.14 -10.06
C SER A 516 -26.80 21.44 -11.47
N ALA A 517 -25.56 21.93 -11.58
CA ALA A 517 -24.91 22.17 -12.87
C ALA A 517 -24.62 20.87 -13.65
N PHE A 518 -24.58 19.72 -12.96
CA PHE A 518 -24.26 18.42 -13.55
C PHE A 518 -25.49 17.64 -13.99
N ALA A 519 -26.70 18.00 -13.53
CA ALA A 519 -27.93 17.27 -13.81
C ALA A 519 -28.29 17.18 -15.31
N ASN A 520 -27.88 18.17 -16.12
CA ASN A 520 -28.18 18.24 -17.56
C ASN A 520 -26.93 18.58 -18.39
N GLN A 521 -25.78 18.03 -18.05
CA GLN A 521 -24.54 18.33 -18.76
C GLN A 521 -24.57 17.73 -20.18
N ALA A 522 -24.47 18.59 -21.20
CA ALA A 522 -24.63 18.24 -22.62
C ALA A 522 -23.43 17.48 -23.23
N GLY A 523 -22.26 17.48 -22.58
CA GLY A 523 -21.03 16.94 -23.17
C GLY A 523 -20.27 17.96 -24.03
N LEU A 524 -19.26 17.46 -24.73
CA LEU A 524 -18.57 18.18 -25.81
C LEU A 524 -19.38 18.10 -27.12
N PRO A 525 -19.40 19.17 -27.94
CA PRO A 525 -19.95 19.12 -29.30
C PRO A 525 -19.29 17.99 -30.09
N THR A 526 -20.07 17.24 -30.87
CA THR A 526 -19.59 16.05 -31.60
C THR A 526 -19.72 16.28 -33.10
N THR A 527 -18.64 16.07 -33.87
CA THR A 527 -18.68 16.15 -35.34
C THR A 527 -19.31 14.89 -35.94
N GLU A 528 -19.74 14.95 -37.21
CA GLU A 528 -20.28 13.78 -37.91
C GLU A 528 -19.27 12.63 -38.01
N ALA A 529 -17.99 12.94 -38.24
CA ALA A 529 -16.92 11.93 -38.28
C ALA A 529 -16.71 11.25 -36.91
N GLN A 530 -16.67 12.03 -35.82
CA GLN A 530 -16.54 11.48 -34.46
C GLN A 530 -17.75 10.62 -34.07
N ARG A 531 -18.96 11.06 -34.43
CA ARG A 531 -20.21 10.29 -34.25
C ARG A 531 -20.15 8.98 -35.03
N ALA A 532 -19.69 9.02 -36.29
CA ALA A 532 -19.56 7.85 -37.15
C ALA A 532 -18.55 6.84 -36.60
N LEU A 533 -17.41 7.28 -36.06
CA LEU A 533 -16.43 6.39 -35.43
C LEU A 533 -16.98 5.74 -34.15
N PHE A 534 -17.69 6.48 -33.29
CA PHE A 534 -18.36 5.86 -32.14
C PHE A 534 -19.43 4.85 -32.59
N ASP A 535 -20.23 5.16 -33.61
CA ASP A 535 -21.35 4.33 -34.05
C ASP A 535 -20.95 3.18 -34.98
N ALA A 536 -19.68 3.11 -35.39
CA ALA A 536 -19.18 2.08 -36.30
C ALA A 536 -19.43 0.67 -35.72
N PRO A 537 -19.92 -0.31 -36.50
CA PRO A 537 -20.06 -1.68 -36.00
C PRO A 537 -18.71 -2.22 -35.53
N SER A 538 -18.69 -2.93 -34.39
CA SER A 538 -17.46 -3.58 -33.93
C SER A 538 -16.96 -4.57 -34.98
N ASN A 539 -15.68 -4.47 -35.35
CA ASN A 539 -15.04 -5.31 -36.36
C ASN A 539 -13.92 -6.20 -35.79
N VAL A 540 -13.51 -5.94 -34.55
CA VAL A 540 -12.55 -6.74 -33.77
C VAL A 540 -13.08 -6.92 -32.35
N HIS A 541 -12.50 -7.88 -31.61
CA HIS A 541 -12.74 -8.05 -30.18
C HIS A 541 -11.44 -8.56 -29.54
N VAL A 542 -10.65 -7.62 -29.02
CA VAL A 542 -9.41 -7.93 -28.30
C VAL A 542 -9.65 -7.68 -26.83
N ASP A 543 -9.65 -8.74 -26.03
CA ASP A 543 -9.78 -8.67 -24.57
C ASP A 543 -8.41 -8.35 -23.94
N LEU A 544 -8.34 -7.23 -23.22
CA LEU A 544 -7.16 -6.73 -22.52
C LEU A 544 -7.22 -7.00 -21.01
N THR A 545 -8.36 -7.46 -20.49
CA THR A 545 -8.49 -7.80 -19.05
C THR A 545 -7.68 -9.03 -18.69
N SER A 546 -7.38 -9.90 -19.66
CA SER A 546 -6.49 -11.03 -19.47
C SER A 546 -5.02 -10.60 -19.43
N GLU A 547 -4.32 -10.93 -18.34
CA GLU A 547 -2.86 -10.83 -18.23
C GLU A 547 -2.12 -11.61 -19.34
N SER A 548 -2.80 -12.57 -19.95
CA SER A 548 -2.23 -13.34 -21.05
C SER A 548 -2.27 -12.64 -22.41
N ALA A 549 -2.95 -11.50 -22.53
CA ALA A 549 -3.08 -10.75 -23.78
C ALA A 549 -1.69 -10.35 -24.32
N PRO A 550 -1.42 -10.49 -25.64
CA PRO A 550 -0.12 -10.13 -26.22
C PRO A 550 0.31 -8.70 -25.91
N ALA A 551 -0.62 -7.74 -25.93
CA ALA A 551 -0.36 -6.33 -25.60
C ALA A 551 -0.02 -6.09 -24.11
N ARG A 552 -0.11 -7.12 -23.25
CA ARG A 552 0.22 -7.08 -21.82
C ARG A 552 1.48 -7.88 -21.46
N ARG A 553 2.21 -8.38 -22.45
CA ARG A 553 3.41 -9.21 -22.26
C ARG A 553 4.67 -8.57 -22.84
N GLY A 554 5.81 -8.95 -22.29
CA GLY A 554 7.12 -8.47 -22.75
C GLY A 554 7.44 -7.06 -22.26
N THR A 555 8.53 -6.47 -22.78
CA THR A 555 9.00 -5.15 -22.32
C THR A 555 8.17 -3.98 -22.86
N LEU A 556 7.52 -4.18 -24.01
CA LEU A 556 6.63 -3.20 -24.63
C LEU A 556 5.18 -3.66 -24.41
N ARG A 557 4.61 -3.26 -23.28
CA ARG A 557 3.28 -3.69 -22.83
C ARG A 557 2.45 -2.53 -22.29
N LEU A 558 1.13 -2.75 -22.24
CA LEU A 558 0.17 -1.89 -21.53
C LEU A 558 0.29 -2.07 -20.02
N ALA A 559 -0.35 -1.16 -19.28
CA ALA A 559 -0.42 -1.20 -17.82
C ALA A 559 -1.18 -2.43 -17.29
N ASP A 560 -0.92 -2.75 -16.02
CA ASP A 560 -1.59 -3.80 -15.27
C ASP A 560 -2.91 -3.35 -14.65
N SER A 561 -3.62 -4.29 -14.02
CA SER A 561 -5.06 -4.20 -13.77
C SER A 561 -5.48 -2.97 -12.96
N MET A 562 -4.62 -2.44 -12.07
CA MET A 562 -4.95 -1.24 -11.30
C MET A 562 -4.91 0.05 -12.15
N LEU A 563 -4.09 0.08 -13.21
CA LEU A 563 -3.92 1.21 -14.14
C LEU A 563 -4.51 0.96 -15.52
N LEU A 564 -5.04 -0.23 -15.81
CA LEU A 564 -5.64 -0.56 -17.09
C LEU A 564 -7.01 0.13 -17.24
N MET A 565 -7.04 1.15 -18.11
CA MET A 565 -8.20 2.01 -18.34
C MET A 565 -8.99 1.66 -19.62
N ILE A 566 -8.65 0.55 -20.28
CA ILE A 566 -9.38 -0.05 -21.40
C ILE A 566 -9.48 -1.58 -21.21
N ASP A 567 -10.71 -2.12 -21.24
CA ASP A 567 -10.91 -3.57 -21.07
C ASP A 567 -10.79 -4.31 -22.40
N ARG A 568 -11.20 -3.66 -23.49
CA ARG A 568 -11.30 -4.31 -24.80
C ARG A 568 -11.24 -3.34 -25.97
N VAL A 569 -10.64 -3.77 -27.08
CA VAL A 569 -10.69 -3.05 -28.37
C VAL A 569 -11.81 -3.62 -29.22
N THR A 570 -12.73 -2.76 -29.66
CA THR A 570 -13.94 -3.15 -30.41
C THR A 570 -13.94 -2.65 -31.86
N TYR A 571 -13.11 -1.67 -32.20
CA TYR A 571 -12.92 -1.22 -33.58
C TYR A 571 -11.44 -0.96 -33.89
N LEU A 572 -10.97 -1.43 -35.04
CA LEU A 572 -9.64 -1.14 -35.59
C LEU A 572 -9.73 -1.05 -37.11
N ASP A 573 -9.32 0.09 -37.67
CA ASP A 573 -9.17 0.32 -39.10
C ASP A 573 -7.80 0.95 -39.37
N PRO A 574 -6.81 0.18 -39.85
CA PRO A 574 -5.45 0.69 -40.09
C PRO A 574 -5.35 1.80 -41.15
N GLU A 575 -6.32 1.90 -42.06
CA GLU A 575 -6.40 2.95 -43.10
C GLU A 575 -7.46 4.00 -42.77
N GLY A 576 -8.01 3.97 -41.55
CA GLY A 576 -9.05 4.84 -41.07
C GLY A 576 -8.56 6.23 -40.66
N GLY A 577 -9.52 7.11 -40.37
CA GLY A 577 -9.28 8.48 -39.92
C GLY A 577 -9.00 9.46 -41.07
N ALA A 578 -8.97 10.75 -40.75
CA ALA A 578 -8.83 11.81 -41.77
C ALA A 578 -7.51 11.75 -42.56
N GLU A 579 -6.42 11.30 -41.92
CA GLU A 579 -5.09 11.16 -42.55
C GLU A 579 -4.84 9.75 -43.12
N GLY A 580 -5.78 8.82 -42.94
CA GLY A 580 -5.64 7.43 -43.40
C GLY A 580 -4.53 6.64 -42.69
N LEU A 581 -4.21 7.00 -41.45
CA LEU A 581 -3.13 6.42 -40.64
C LEU A 581 -3.63 5.47 -39.54
N GLY A 582 -4.94 5.39 -39.33
CA GLY A 582 -5.54 4.51 -38.33
C GLY A 582 -6.71 5.15 -37.58
N ALA A 583 -7.76 4.36 -37.32
CA ALA A 583 -8.85 4.71 -36.41
C ALA A 583 -9.20 3.53 -35.50
N LEU A 584 -9.42 3.80 -34.21
CA LEU A 584 -9.64 2.79 -33.17
C LEU A 584 -10.80 3.15 -32.23
N ARG A 585 -11.43 2.12 -31.66
CA ARG A 585 -12.34 2.23 -30.51
C ARG A 585 -12.05 1.15 -29.48
N ALA A 586 -11.96 1.55 -28.22
CA ALA A 586 -11.93 0.66 -27.06
C ALA A 586 -13.05 0.98 -26.07
N GLU A 587 -13.31 0.04 -25.18
CA GLU A 587 -14.37 0.10 -24.17
C GLU A 587 -13.87 -0.39 -22.81
N LYS A 588 -14.46 0.15 -21.74
CA LYS A 588 -14.29 -0.31 -20.35
C LYS A 588 -15.63 -0.28 -19.63
N ASP A 589 -15.97 -1.36 -18.93
CA ASP A 589 -17.15 -1.40 -18.08
C ASP A 589 -16.88 -0.59 -16.80
N VAL A 590 -17.86 0.20 -16.37
CA VAL A 590 -17.73 0.99 -15.13
C VAL A 590 -18.06 0.10 -13.95
N ASP A 591 -17.10 -0.06 -13.03
CA ASP A 591 -17.33 -0.75 -11.76
C ASP A 591 -17.20 0.22 -10.57
N PRO A 592 -18.30 0.48 -9.82
CA PRO A 592 -18.27 1.29 -8.60
C PRO A 592 -17.26 0.87 -7.52
N ASP A 593 -16.77 -0.38 -7.54
CA ASP A 593 -15.73 -0.82 -6.60
C ASP A 593 -14.30 -0.42 -7.00
N GLU A 594 -14.10 0.15 -8.20
CA GLU A 594 -12.78 0.59 -8.63
C GLU A 594 -12.16 1.58 -7.63
N TRP A 595 -10.88 1.35 -7.34
CA TRP A 595 -10.16 2.02 -6.25
C TRP A 595 -10.23 3.55 -6.34
N PHE A 596 -10.25 4.10 -7.56
CA PHE A 596 -10.25 5.54 -7.79
C PHE A 596 -11.57 6.21 -7.37
N PHE A 597 -12.71 5.52 -7.32
CA PHE A 597 -13.95 6.14 -6.80
C PHE A 597 -13.88 6.38 -5.29
N LYS A 598 -13.11 5.55 -4.56
CA LYS A 598 -12.85 5.69 -3.13
C LYS A 598 -11.71 6.66 -2.83
N ALA A 599 -10.72 6.73 -3.71
CA ALA A 599 -9.50 7.52 -3.52
C ALA A 599 -9.60 8.96 -4.07
N HIS A 600 -10.30 9.20 -5.18
CA HIS A 600 -10.23 10.48 -5.89
C HIS A 600 -10.88 11.65 -5.15
N PHE A 601 -12.16 11.59 -4.78
CA PHE A 601 -12.77 12.61 -3.92
C PHE A 601 -13.76 11.96 -2.94
N TYR A 602 -13.38 11.92 -1.67
CA TYR A 602 -14.27 11.53 -0.58
C TYR A 602 -15.56 12.38 -0.59
N GLN A 603 -16.72 11.72 -0.54
CA GLN A 603 -18.08 12.30 -0.66
C GLN A 603 -18.49 12.83 -2.05
N ASP A 604 -17.65 12.66 -3.08
CA ASP A 604 -17.92 13.04 -4.47
C ASP A 604 -17.29 12.01 -5.44
N PRO A 605 -17.80 10.76 -5.45
CA PRO A 605 -17.20 9.68 -6.23
C PRO A 605 -17.29 9.98 -7.73
N VAL A 606 -16.13 10.17 -8.35
CA VAL A 606 -15.97 10.50 -9.78
C VAL A 606 -14.62 9.98 -10.25
N GLN A 607 -14.53 9.47 -11.48
CA GLN A 607 -13.24 9.09 -12.05
C GLN A 607 -12.34 10.33 -12.24
N PRO A 608 -11.05 10.25 -11.89
CA PRO A 608 -10.05 11.24 -12.28
C PRO A 608 -10.04 11.48 -13.79
N GLY A 609 -9.99 12.75 -14.20
CA GLY A 609 -9.87 13.10 -15.62
C GLY A 609 -8.56 12.60 -16.25
N SER A 610 -7.49 12.58 -15.45
CA SER A 610 -6.18 12.00 -15.78
C SER A 610 -6.26 10.54 -16.23
N LEU A 611 -7.02 9.68 -15.53
CA LEU A 611 -7.28 8.30 -15.95
C LEU A 611 -8.08 8.20 -17.25
N GLY A 612 -8.89 9.21 -17.56
CA GLY A 612 -9.57 9.30 -18.85
C GLY A 612 -8.61 9.60 -20.01
N ILE A 613 -7.54 10.37 -19.77
CA ILE A 613 -6.47 10.58 -20.75
C ILE A 613 -5.58 9.35 -20.86
N GLU A 614 -5.34 8.66 -19.75
CA GLU A 614 -4.62 7.38 -19.72
C GLU A 614 -5.30 6.33 -20.60
N ALA A 615 -6.64 6.24 -20.58
CA ALA A 615 -7.38 5.36 -21.50
C ALA A 615 -7.09 5.66 -22.98
N MET A 616 -6.89 6.94 -23.33
CA MET A 616 -6.53 7.36 -24.68
C MET A 616 -5.08 7.01 -25.02
N LEU A 617 -4.16 7.19 -24.07
CA LEU A 617 -2.75 6.80 -24.22
C LEU A 617 -2.61 5.29 -24.38
N GLN A 618 -3.33 4.49 -23.60
CA GLN A 618 -3.31 3.03 -23.71
C GLN A 618 -3.87 2.54 -25.04
N LEU A 619 -4.91 3.19 -25.58
CA LEU A 619 -5.39 2.87 -26.94
C LEU A 619 -4.36 3.24 -28.02
N LEU A 620 -3.60 4.32 -27.81
CA LEU A 620 -2.49 4.69 -28.69
C LEU A 620 -1.32 3.71 -28.58
N GLN A 621 -0.94 3.31 -27.36
CA GLN A 621 0.08 2.28 -27.11
C GLN A 621 -0.30 0.95 -27.76
N PHE A 622 -1.57 0.53 -27.65
CA PHE A 622 -2.11 -0.65 -28.32
C PHE A 622 -1.90 -0.55 -29.85
N PHE A 623 -2.27 0.57 -30.46
CA PHE A 623 -2.01 0.80 -31.89
C PHE A 623 -0.52 0.68 -32.23
N MET A 624 0.37 1.27 -31.43
CA MET A 624 1.82 1.21 -31.69
C MET A 624 2.40 -0.20 -31.59
N ILE A 625 1.87 -1.04 -30.68
CA ILE A 625 2.21 -2.47 -30.57
C ILE A 625 1.73 -3.21 -31.82
N GLU A 626 0.45 -3.07 -32.19
CA GLU A 626 -0.15 -3.78 -33.34
C GLU A 626 0.49 -3.39 -34.67
N ALA A 627 0.92 -2.13 -34.81
CA ALA A 627 1.61 -1.67 -36.01
C ALA A 627 3.12 -1.96 -36.01
N GLY A 628 3.66 -2.60 -34.97
CA GLY A 628 5.06 -3.04 -34.92
C GLY A 628 6.08 -1.92 -34.78
N LEU A 629 5.71 -0.76 -34.20
CA LEU A 629 6.59 0.42 -34.13
C LEU A 629 7.82 0.21 -33.24
N GLY A 630 7.80 -0.82 -32.38
CA GLY A 630 8.95 -1.20 -31.55
C GLY A 630 9.98 -2.08 -32.24
N GLU A 631 9.72 -2.55 -33.47
CA GLU A 631 10.64 -3.46 -34.18
C GLU A 631 12.00 -2.81 -34.42
N GLY A 632 13.07 -3.49 -33.99
CA GLY A 632 14.45 -3.01 -34.14
C GLY A 632 14.94 -2.06 -33.04
N ILE A 633 14.08 -1.71 -32.07
CA ILE A 633 14.48 -1.00 -30.85
C ILE A 633 14.91 -2.05 -29.81
N ALA A 634 16.08 -1.87 -29.19
CA ALA A 634 16.57 -2.77 -28.15
C ALA A 634 15.77 -2.55 -26.85
N HIS A 635 15.23 -3.63 -26.28
CA HIS A 635 14.42 -3.61 -25.05
C HIS A 635 13.35 -2.49 -25.07
N PRO A 636 12.46 -2.48 -26.08
CA PRO A 636 11.54 -1.36 -26.28
C PRO A 636 10.61 -1.22 -25.06
N ARG A 637 10.43 0.03 -24.63
CA ARG A 637 9.43 0.42 -23.61
C ARG A 637 8.72 1.69 -24.06
N PHE A 638 7.56 1.97 -23.47
CA PHE A 638 6.93 3.28 -23.61
C PHE A 638 7.59 4.31 -22.67
N GLU A 639 7.69 5.56 -23.13
CA GLU A 639 7.85 6.70 -22.23
C GLU A 639 6.55 6.90 -21.40
N GLY A 640 6.60 7.65 -20.30
CA GLY A 640 5.38 8.02 -19.57
C GLY A 640 4.36 8.78 -20.44
N ILE A 641 4.85 9.63 -21.32
CA ILE A 641 4.17 10.26 -22.48
C ILE A 641 5.28 10.73 -23.43
N ALA A 642 4.99 11.01 -24.70
CA ALA A 642 6.00 11.54 -25.62
C ALA A 642 6.57 12.87 -25.12
N THR A 643 7.79 12.84 -24.57
CA THR A 643 8.46 14.01 -24.02
C THR A 643 8.74 15.06 -25.10
N ASP A 644 8.75 16.33 -24.70
CA ASP A 644 8.91 17.55 -25.52
C ASP A 644 7.77 17.83 -26.50
N LEU A 645 6.72 17.01 -26.52
CA LEU A 645 5.52 17.27 -27.31
C LEU A 645 4.43 17.90 -26.44
N PRO A 646 3.69 18.89 -26.96
CA PRO A 646 2.59 19.50 -26.21
C PRO A 646 1.36 18.60 -26.23
N HIS A 647 0.74 18.41 -25.07
CA HIS A 647 -0.55 17.74 -24.92
C HIS A 647 -1.61 18.75 -24.49
N VAL A 648 -2.82 18.61 -25.05
CA VAL A 648 -3.96 19.50 -24.80
C VAL A 648 -5.20 18.67 -24.57
N TRP A 649 -5.94 18.96 -23.49
CA TRP A 649 -7.19 18.28 -23.18
C TRP A 649 -8.32 19.25 -22.81
N LYS A 650 -9.55 18.75 -22.96
CA LYS A 650 -10.78 19.41 -22.55
C LYS A 650 -11.75 18.41 -21.93
N TYR A 651 -12.40 18.80 -20.86
CA TYR A 651 -13.41 18.04 -20.13
C TYR A 651 -14.73 18.81 -20.08
N ARG A 652 -15.82 18.22 -20.57
CA ARG A 652 -17.19 18.73 -20.42
C ARG A 652 -18.14 17.60 -20.04
N GLY A 653 -17.76 16.83 -19.02
CA GLY A 653 -18.53 15.73 -18.48
C GLY A 653 -17.77 15.04 -17.36
N GLN A 654 -18.32 13.94 -16.86
CA GLN A 654 -17.71 13.13 -15.80
C GLN A 654 -18.14 11.67 -15.95
N VAL A 655 -17.29 10.76 -15.48
CA VAL A 655 -17.64 9.36 -15.24
C VAL A 655 -17.96 9.22 -13.76
N VAL A 656 -19.19 8.82 -13.45
CA VAL A 656 -19.70 8.59 -12.10
C VAL A 656 -20.07 7.11 -11.94
N PRO A 657 -20.22 6.60 -10.70
CA PRO A 657 -20.52 5.19 -10.45
C PRO A 657 -21.82 4.69 -11.09
N GLU A 658 -22.75 5.59 -11.41
CA GLU A 658 -24.01 5.26 -12.08
C GLU A 658 -23.87 5.10 -13.61
N ASN A 659 -22.72 5.45 -14.19
CA ASN A 659 -22.44 5.12 -15.59
C ASN A 659 -22.23 3.62 -15.77
N THR A 660 -22.40 3.13 -16.99
CA THR A 660 -22.27 1.70 -17.30
C THR A 660 -21.09 1.39 -18.20
N LEU A 661 -20.79 2.27 -19.17
CA LEU A 661 -19.78 2.04 -20.18
C LEU A 661 -18.98 3.30 -20.48
N ILE A 662 -17.66 3.16 -20.46
CA ILE A 662 -16.70 4.10 -21.02
C ILE A 662 -16.33 3.60 -22.42
N SER A 663 -16.33 4.48 -23.41
CA SER A 663 -15.73 4.20 -24.72
C SER A 663 -14.69 5.24 -25.07
N THR A 664 -13.58 4.80 -25.64
CA THR A 664 -12.48 5.66 -26.09
C THR A 664 -12.33 5.51 -27.58
N THR A 665 -12.42 6.60 -28.33
CA THR A 665 -12.22 6.64 -29.79
C THR A 665 -10.97 7.43 -30.12
N LEU A 666 -10.20 6.95 -31.09
CA LEU A 666 -8.89 7.52 -31.42
C LEU A 666 -8.65 7.50 -32.93
N GLU A 667 -8.11 8.59 -33.47
CA GLU A 667 -7.68 8.72 -34.87
C GLU A 667 -6.20 9.12 -34.93
N ILE A 668 -5.39 8.36 -35.65
CA ILE A 668 -3.95 8.62 -35.81
C ILE A 668 -3.75 9.79 -36.77
N VAL A 669 -2.98 10.78 -36.34
CA VAL A 669 -2.68 11.98 -37.14
C VAL A 669 -1.23 12.04 -37.61
N GLU A 670 -0.32 11.32 -36.94
CA GLU A 670 1.09 11.30 -37.30
C GLU A 670 1.78 10.06 -36.72
N THR A 671 2.71 9.47 -37.47
CA THR A 671 3.62 8.41 -37.01
C THR A 671 5.01 8.68 -37.57
N GLY A 672 6.06 8.43 -36.78
CA GLY A 672 7.42 8.63 -37.25
C GLY A 672 8.48 8.10 -36.30
N THR A 673 9.72 8.52 -36.55
CA THR A 673 10.87 8.23 -35.69
C THR A 673 11.66 9.53 -35.52
N ASP A 674 12.04 9.84 -34.30
CA ASP A 674 12.95 10.93 -33.96
C ASP A 674 14.27 10.39 -33.37
N ASP A 675 15.09 11.27 -32.81
CA ASP A 675 16.36 10.92 -32.17
C ASP A 675 16.20 10.11 -30.89
N LYS A 676 15.01 10.11 -30.28
CA LYS A 676 14.69 9.35 -29.06
C LYS A 676 14.06 7.99 -29.37
N GLY A 677 13.20 7.91 -30.40
CA GLY A 677 12.60 6.64 -30.81
C GLY A 677 11.39 6.79 -31.73
N ALA A 678 10.60 5.71 -31.85
CA ALA A 678 9.40 5.69 -32.68
C ALA A 678 8.24 6.38 -31.94
N TYR A 679 7.49 7.25 -32.60
CA TYR A 679 6.38 7.97 -31.99
C TYR A 679 5.10 7.90 -32.83
N ALA A 680 3.97 8.09 -32.16
CA ALA A 680 2.66 8.29 -32.78
C ALA A 680 1.91 9.42 -32.08
N LEU A 681 1.12 10.17 -32.85
CA LEU A 681 0.22 11.23 -32.38
C LEU A 681 -1.20 10.92 -32.80
N ALA A 682 -2.16 11.23 -31.92
CA ALA A 682 -3.57 10.99 -32.19
C ALA A 682 -4.50 12.08 -31.65
N ASP A 683 -5.63 12.26 -32.33
CA ASP A 683 -6.78 12.98 -31.78
C ASP A 683 -7.74 11.95 -31.16
N ALA A 684 -8.11 12.15 -29.89
CA ALA A 684 -8.85 11.17 -29.10
C ALA A 684 -10.06 11.79 -28.38
N SER A 685 -11.06 10.97 -28.12
CA SER A 685 -12.26 11.34 -27.37
C SER A 685 -12.67 10.21 -26.43
N LEU A 686 -13.17 10.58 -25.25
CA LEU A 686 -13.74 9.64 -24.28
C LEU A 686 -15.22 9.94 -24.10
N TRP A 687 -15.99 8.87 -24.03
CA TRP A 687 -17.44 8.85 -24.00
C TRP A 687 -17.92 8.10 -22.76
N ALA A 688 -18.91 8.64 -22.05
CA ALA A 688 -19.60 7.95 -20.97
C ALA A 688 -21.05 7.71 -21.38
N ASP A 689 -21.48 6.45 -21.46
CA ASP A 689 -22.80 6.03 -21.95
C ASP A 689 -23.20 6.74 -23.27
N GLY A 690 -22.27 6.81 -24.23
CA GLY A 690 -22.50 7.41 -25.55
C GLY A 690 -22.44 8.94 -25.63
N LYS A 691 -22.22 9.64 -24.51
CA LYS A 691 -22.02 11.09 -24.45
C LYS A 691 -20.53 11.43 -24.46
N ARG A 692 -20.08 12.26 -25.41
CA ARG A 692 -18.68 12.71 -25.51
C ARG A 692 -18.36 13.64 -24.35
N ILE A 693 -17.45 13.25 -23.48
CA ILE A 693 -17.12 14.04 -22.29
C ILE A 693 -15.71 14.62 -22.34
N TYR A 694 -14.73 13.91 -22.91
CA TYR A 694 -13.34 14.37 -23.00
C TYR A 694 -12.85 14.44 -24.45
N GLU A 695 -11.90 15.34 -24.70
CA GLU A 695 -11.16 15.46 -25.95
C GLU A 695 -9.69 15.71 -25.62
N ALA A 696 -8.79 14.97 -26.27
CA ALA A 696 -7.36 15.25 -26.30
C ALA A 696 -6.91 15.39 -27.76
N ARG A 697 -6.15 16.43 -28.08
CA ARG A 697 -5.67 16.66 -29.45
C ARG A 697 -4.17 16.47 -29.55
N ARG A 698 -3.73 15.81 -30.63
CA ARG A 698 -2.33 15.46 -30.89
C ARG A 698 -1.65 14.85 -29.65
N LEU A 699 -2.39 14.01 -28.93
CA LEU A 699 -1.86 13.26 -27.79
C LEU A 699 -0.78 12.32 -28.30
N GLY A 700 0.40 12.34 -27.68
CA GLY A 700 1.59 11.66 -28.19
C GLY A 700 2.12 10.57 -27.29
N MET A 701 2.57 9.48 -27.91
CA MET A 701 3.26 8.38 -27.25
C MET A 701 4.54 8.04 -28.03
N ARG A 702 5.59 7.63 -27.31
CA ARG A 702 6.89 7.28 -27.88
C ARG A 702 7.39 5.96 -27.30
N ILE A 703 7.97 5.14 -28.16
CA ILE A 703 8.72 3.93 -27.81
C ILE A 703 10.20 4.29 -27.83
N VAL A 704 10.88 4.00 -26.72
CA VAL A 704 12.31 4.27 -26.53
C VAL A 704 13.05 2.99 -26.13
N PRO A 705 14.38 2.93 -26.29
CA PRO A 705 15.19 1.86 -25.73
C PRO A 705 15.12 1.84 -24.19
N GLY A 706 14.88 0.66 -23.60
CA GLY A 706 14.86 0.43 -22.16
C GLY A 706 16.13 -0.25 -21.63
N GLN A 707 16.18 -0.47 -20.31
CA GLN A 707 17.14 -1.38 -19.68
C GLN A 707 16.57 -2.81 -19.70
N ALA A 708 17.42 -3.83 -19.71
CA ALA A 708 16.98 -5.21 -19.64
C ALA A 708 16.43 -5.52 -18.23
N ASP A 709 15.11 -5.59 -18.08
CA ASP A 709 14.49 -6.14 -16.87
C ASP A 709 14.63 -7.67 -16.91
N ASN A 710 15.38 -8.23 -15.95
CA ASN A 710 15.81 -9.64 -15.93
C ASN A 710 14.84 -10.61 -15.22
N LEU A 711 13.63 -10.19 -14.84
CA LEU A 711 12.67 -11.02 -14.08
C LEU A 711 11.37 -11.23 -14.88
N ASP A 712 10.91 -12.48 -14.97
CA ASP A 712 9.54 -12.80 -15.42
C ASP A 712 8.61 -13.15 -14.24
N ASP A 713 7.30 -13.14 -14.48
CA ASP A 713 6.24 -13.37 -13.47
C ASP A 713 6.32 -14.74 -12.75
N SER A 714 7.20 -15.65 -13.20
CA SER A 714 7.41 -16.95 -12.55
C SER A 714 8.49 -16.93 -11.46
N GLY A 715 9.09 -15.76 -11.20
CA GLY A 715 10.24 -15.60 -10.32
C GLY A 715 11.52 -16.20 -10.90
N GLU A 716 11.50 -16.54 -12.19
CA GLU A 716 12.65 -17.00 -12.93
C GLU A 716 13.40 -15.82 -13.56
N GLU A 717 14.72 -15.93 -13.52
CA GLU A 717 15.64 -14.97 -14.14
C GLU A 717 16.48 -15.71 -15.18
N ARG A 718 16.70 -15.08 -16.32
CA ARG A 718 17.57 -15.61 -17.38
C ARG A 718 18.84 -14.75 -17.45
N LEU A 719 19.96 -15.34 -17.05
CA LEU A 719 21.29 -14.76 -17.20
C LEU A 719 21.88 -15.16 -18.55
N ASP A 720 22.32 -14.18 -19.33
CA ASP A 720 22.91 -14.43 -20.64
C ASP A 720 24.18 -13.58 -20.82
N PRO A 721 25.39 -14.15 -20.89
CA PRO A 721 26.64 -13.38 -20.98
C PRO A 721 26.74 -12.48 -22.21
N GLU A 722 25.93 -12.73 -23.25
CA GLU A 722 25.83 -11.83 -24.42
C GLU A 722 25.05 -10.54 -24.11
N VAL A 723 24.15 -10.58 -23.13
CA VAL A 723 23.30 -9.45 -22.68
C VAL A 723 23.85 -8.87 -21.38
N ASP A 724 24.01 -9.71 -20.37
CA ASP A 724 24.60 -9.46 -19.06
C ASP A 724 26.13 -9.44 -19.13
N SER A 725 26.67 -8.54 -19.95
CA SER A 725 28.11 -8.48 -20.26
C SER A 725 29.02 -8.33 -19.04
N TRP A 726 28.51 -7.82 -17.91
CA TRP A 726 29.23 -7.77 -16.63
C TRP A 726 29.64 -9.17 -16.13
N LEU A 727 28.87 -10.23 -16.43
CA LEU A 727 29.22 -11.60 -16.07
C LEU A 727 30.53 -12.03 -16.74
N CYS A 728 30.83 -11.52 -17.94
CA CYS A 728 32.07 -11.82 -18.63
C CYS A 728 33.32 -11.33 -17.87
N ASP A 729 33.17 -10.39 -16.95
CA ASP A 729 34.23 -9.89 -16.09
C ASP A 729 34.38 -10.68 -14.78
N HIS A 730 33.60 -11.74 -14.54
CA HIS A 730 33.81 -12.67 -13.43
C HIS A 730 34.05 -14.10 -13.96
N ARG A 731 35.33 -14.40 -14.24
CA ARG A 731 35.80 -15.70 -14.77
C ARG A 731 36.87 -16.31 -13.87
N PRO A 732 36.52 -17.07 -12.82
CA PRO A 732 37.48 -17.63 -11.86
C PRO A 732 38.63 -18.45 -12.47
N THR A 733 38.42 -19.03 -13.65
CA THR A 733 39.39 -19.81 -14.43
C THR A 733 39.85 -19.12 -15.71
N TYR A 734 39.49 -17.84 -15.91
CA TYR A 734 39.67 -17.07 -17.14
C TYR A 734 38.98 -17.63 -18.41
N THR A 735 38.18 -18.69 -18.29
CA THR A 735 37.56 -19.37 -19.43
C THR A 735 36.07 -19.05 -19.56
N ALA A 736 35.25 -19.55 -18.62
CA ALA A 736 33.80 -19.37 -18.62
C ALA A 736 33.35 -18.34 -17.57
N PRO A 737 32.32 -17.52 -17.85
CA PRO A 737 31.66 -16.69 -16.85
C PRO A 737 31.03 -17.56 -15.75
N ALA A 738 31.05 -17.07 -14.52
CA ALA A 738 30.36 -17.70 -13.40
C ALA A 738 29.66 -16.64 -12.56
N LEU A 739 28.50 -16.98 -11.99
CA LEU A 739 27.80 -16.09 -11.07
C LEU A 739 28.61 -15.96 -9.76
N PRO A 740 28.97 -14.75 -9.31
CA PRO A 740 29.65 -14.55 -8.03
C PRO A 740 28.79 -14.99 -6.86
N MET A 741 29.43 -15.41 -5.76
CA MET A 741 28.71 -15.78 -4.55
C MET A 741 27.88 -14.61 -4.00
N MET A 742 28.40 -13.38 -4.06
CA MET A 742 27.69 -12.20 -3.57
C MET A 742 26.48 -11.83 -4.45
N SER A 743 26.50 -12.19 -5.74
CA SER A 743 25.32 -12.12 -6.61
C SER A 743 24.24 -13.15 -6.24
N MET A 744 24.61 -14.30 -5.67
CA MET A 744 23.65 -15.26 -5.11
C MET A 744 23.03 -14.72 -3.82
N VAL A 745 23.86 -14.12 -2.95
CA VAL A 745 23.42 -13.48 -1.69
C VAL A 745 22.40 -12.39 -1.96
N ASP A 746 22.70 -11.52 -2.93
CA ASP A 746 21.83 -10.41 -3.35
C ASP A 746 20.41 -10.89 -3.73
N ARG A 747 20.32 -11.88 -4.60
CA ARG A 747 19.05 -12.46 -5.07
C ARG A 747 18.29 -13.17 -3.95
N MET A 748 19.01 -13.93 -3.11
CA MET A 748 18.40 -14.62 -1.98
C MET A 748 17.87 -13.62 -0.93
N MET A 749 18.57 -12.51 -0.68
CA MET A 749 18.07 -11.45 0.18
C MET A 749 16.85 -10.76 -0.43
N ALA A 750 16.87 -10.42 -1.72
CA ALA A 750 15.74 -9.80 -2.41
C ALA A 750 14.48 -10.65 -2.30
N ALA A 751 14.61 -11.97 -2.53
CA ALA A 751 13.50 -12.91 -2.37
C ALA A 751 13.01 -13.00 -0.92
N ALA A 752 13.92 -13.04 0.05
CA ALA A 752 13.56 -13.08 1.47
C ALA A 752 12.81 -11.82 1.92
N ARG A 753 13.24 -10.64 1.46
CA ARG A 753 12.60 -9.35 1.76
C ARG A 753 11.20 -9.25 1.14
N ARG A 754 11.05 -9.68 -0.12
CA ARG A 754 9.74 -9.70 -0.79
C ARG A 754 8.70 -10.53 -0.04
N GLU A 755 9.09 -11.70 0.47
CA GLU A 755 8.16 -12.63 1.13
C GLU A 755 7.89 -12.30 2.60
N ARG A 756 8.74 -11.51 3.27
CA ARG A 756 8.68 -11.31 4.73
C ARG A 756 8.72 -9.87 5.21
N GLY A 757 9.00 -8.92 4.34
CA GLY A 757 9.30 -7.54 4.70
C GLY A 757 10.76 -7.39 5.12
N ASP A 758 11.01 -6.70 6.23
CA ASP A 758 12.37 -6.32 6.61
C ASP A 758 13.21 -7.51 7.07
N VAL A 759 14.33 -7.74 6.37
CA VAL A 759 15.29 -8.82 6.63
C VAL A 759 16.69 -8.20 6.66
N ASP A 760 17.38 -8.43 7.77
CA ASP A 760 18.65 -7.81 8.15
C ASP A 760 19.88 -8.70 7.92
N GLY A 761 19.71 -9.92 7.41
CA GLY A 761 20.84 -10.80 7.14
C GLY A 761 20.48 -12.19 6.64
N LEU A 762 21.53 -12.95 6.30
CA LEU A 762 21.48 -14.37 5.99
C LEU A 762 22.53 -15.10 6.82
N HIS A 763 22.18 -16.26 7.36
CA HIS A 763 23.12 -17.07 8.14
C HIS A 763 23.10 -18.53 7.72
N GLU A 764 24.17 -19.26 8.04
CA GLU A 764 24.41 -20.62 7.59
C GLU A 764 24.32 -20.76 6.06
N LEU A 765 24.65 -19.70 5.31
CA LEU A 765 24.62 -19.75 3.85
C LEU A 765 25.69 -20.74 3.36
N GLU A 766 25.29 -21.66 2.50
CA GLU A 766 26.18 -22.65 1.89
C GLU A 766 26.00 -22.67 0.37
N VAL A 767 27.10 -22.44 -0.35
CA VAL A 767 27.17 -22.65 -1.79
C VAL A 767 27.41 -24.14 -2.03
N LEU A 768 26.42 -24.81 -2.61
CA LEU A 768 26.44 -26.25 -2.88
C LEU A 768 27.09 -26.55 -4.23
N ARG A 769 27.00 -25.62 -5.18
CA ARG A 769 27.63 -25.69 -6.49
C ARG A 769 27.77 -24.31 -7.10
N TRP A 770 28.70 -24.21 -8.03
CA TRP A 770 28.85 -23.03 -8.87
C TRP A 770 27.77 -22.96 -9.94
N VAL A 771 27.46 -21.73 -10.34
CA VAL A 771 26.59 -21.41 -11.46
C VAL A 771 27.48 -20.89 -12.58
N VAL A 772 27.91 -21.79 -13.47
CA VAL A 772 28.62 -21.42 -14.71
C VAL A 772 27.59 -20.89 -15.70
N VAL A 773 27.90 -19.76 -16.31
CA VAL A 773 27.03 -19.07 -17.27
C VAL A 773 27.81 -18.97 -18.59
N ASP A 774 27.99 -20.08 -19.28
CA ASP A 774 28.67 -20.16 -20.59
C ASP A 774 27.71 -19.98 -21.78
N GLY A 775 26.45 -19.68 -21.46
CA GLY A 775 25.35 -19.34 -22.35
C GLY A 775 24.10 -18.99 -21.52
N PRO A 776 22.93 -18.86 -22.16
CA PRO A 776 21.72 -18.47 -21.46
C PRO A 776 21.34 -19.48 -20.37
N THR A 777 21.29 -19.02 -19.13
CA THR A 777 21.13 -19.83 -17.93
C THR A 777 19.93 -19.34 -17.14
N ARG A 778 18.98 -20.25 -16.87
CA ARG A 778 17.81 -19.95 -16.02
C ARG A 778 18.15 -20.18 -14.56
N ILE A 779 17.80 -19.22 -13.72
CA ILE A 779 17.89 -19.30 -12.25
C ILE A 779 16.56 -18.92 -11.62
N ARG A 780 16.36 -19.33 -10.37
CA ARG A 780 15.17 -19.00 -9.57
C ARG A 780 15.52 -18.90 -8.10
N THR A 781 14.81 -18.07 -7.35
CA THR A 781 14.91 -18.04 -5.88
C THR A 781 13.60 -18.47 -5.23
N GLU A 782 13.69 -19.28 -4.17
CA GLU A 782 12.55 -19.83 -3.45
C GLU A 782 12.70 -19.61 -1.95
N VAL A 783 11.65 -19.16 -1.27
CA VAL A 783 11.58 -19.04 0.19
C VAL A 783 10.60 -20.08 0.72
N ASP A 784 11.04 -20.92 1.65
CA ASP A 784 10.18 -21.89 2.33
C ASP A 784 9.79 -21.35 3.73
N PRO A 785 8.53 -20.90 3.92
CA PRO A 785 8.07 -20.34 5.19
C PRO A 785 7.85 -21.41 6.28
N GLY A 786 7.85 -22.70 5.94
CA GLY A 786 7.47 -23.80 6.84
C GLY A 786 8.62 -24.62 7.43
N ALA A 787 9.88 -24.22 7.19
CA ALA A 787 11.04 -24.97 7.67
C ALA A 787 11.14 -24.98 9.21
N ALA A 788 11.40 -26.17 9.79
CA ALA A 788 11.34 -26.43 11.23
C ALA A 788 12.29 -25.58 12.09
N ASP A 789 13.35 -25.02 11.48
CA ASP A 789 14.41 -24.24 12.15
C ASP A 789 14.39 -22.75 11.74
N GLY A 790 13.24 -22.24 11.29
CA GLY A 790 13.11 -20.91 10.67
C GLY A 790 13.13 -21.00 9.14
N ALA A 791 12.61 -19.97 8.47
CA ALA A 791 12.45 -19.99 7.01
C ALA A 791 13.79 -20.07 6.27
N GLU A 792 13.84 -20.95 5.27
CA GLU A 792 15.00 -21.19 4.40
C GLU A 792 14.79 -20.47 3.06
N VAL A 793 15.84 -19.87 2.53
CA VAL A 793 15.88 -19.34 1.16
C VAL A 793 16.87 -20.14 0.32
N ARG A 794 16.50 -20.45 -0.92
CA ARG A 794 17.28 -21.25 -1.87
C ARG A 794 17.42 -20.53 -3.20
N LEU A 795 18.61 -20.57 -3.78
CA LEU A 795 18.84 -20.22 -5.18
C LEU A 795 19.00 -21.50 -5.99
N LEU A 796 18.24 -21.63 -7.07
CA LEU A 796 18.20 -22.77 -7.96
C LEU A 796 18.73 -22.38 -9.34
N VAL A 797 19.40 -23.32 -10.00
CA VAL A 797 19.87 -23.19 -11.38
C VAL A 797 19.27 -24.30 -12.24
N TRP A 798 18.83 -23.96 -13.44
CA TRP A 798 18.34 -24.92 -14.40
C TRP A 798 19.48 -25.79 -14.93
N ARG A 799 19.27 -27.10 -14.92
CA ARG A 799 20.21 -28.06 -15.49
C ARG A 799 19.55 -28.81 -16.64
N ASP A 800 20.11 -28.67 -17.83
CA ASP A 800 19.73 -29.51 -18.96
C ASP A 800 20.35 -30.91 -18.85
N ALA A 801 19.50 -31.93 -19.05
CA ALA A 801 19.94 -33.31 -19.15
C ALA A 801 19.82 -33.81 -20.59
N GLN A 802 20.69 -34.75 -20.99
CA GLN A 802 20.63 -35.39 -22.31
C GLN A 802 19.27 -36.02 -22.62
N THR A 803 18.52 -36.42 -21.58
CA THR A 803 17.11 -36.78 -21.68
C THR A 803 16.28 -35.62 -21.13
N PRO A 804 15.47 -34.92 -21.96
CA PRO A 804 14.74 -33.70 -21.54
C PRO A 804 13.87 -33.87 -20.28
N ALA A 805 13.30 -35.07 -20.08
CA ALA A 805 12.50 -35.38 -18.89
C ALA A 805 13.29 -35.38 -17.56
N LEU A 806 14.62 -35.33 -17.61
CA LEU A 806 15.51 -35.26 -16.44
C LEU A 806 16.05 -33.84 -16.19
N SER A 807 15.75 -32.88 -17.07
CA SER A 807 16.07 -31.47 -16.86
C SER A 807 15.22 -30.89 -15.73
N ARG A 808 15.85 -30.18 -14.81
CA ARG A 808 15.19 -29.63 -13.62
C ARG A 808 16.04 -28.53 -12.99
N PHE A 809 15.40 -27.75 -12.13
CA PHE A 809 16.11 -26.87 -11.20
C PHE A 809 16.85 -27.69 -10.14
N GLU A 810 18.12 -27.36 -9.93
CA GLU A 810 18.95 -27.92 -8.86
C GLU A 810 19.40 -26.78 -7.93
N VAL A 811 19.47 -27.05 -6.62
CA VAL A 811 19.87 -26.04 -5.63
C VAL A 811 21.35 -25.70 -5.82
N ALA A 812 21.62 -24.42 -6.05
CA ALA A 812 22.97 -23.87 -6.14
C ALA A 812 23.47 -23.32 -4.80
N ALA A 813 22.60 -22.64 -4.06
CA ALA A 813 22.89 -22.11 -2.73
C ALA A 813 21.65 -22.17 -1.83
N ARG A 814 21.87 -22.24 -0.52
CA ARG A 814 20.80 -22.17 0.49
C ARG A 814 21.28 -21.38 1.70
N ALA A 815 20.36 -20.72 2.41
CA ALA A 815 20.63 -19.99 3.63
C ALA A 815 19.39 -19.95 4.54
N LYS A 816 19.61 -19.70 5.82
CA LYS A 816 18.52 -19.32 6.74
C LYS A 816 18.35 -17.80 6.73
N VAL A 817 17.09 -17.37 6.78
CA VAL A 817 16.73 -15.94 6.73
C VAL A 817 16.76 -15.30 8.12
N GLY A 818 17.58 -14.26 8.28
CA GLY A 818 17.74 -13.48 9.51
C GLY A 818 19.21 -13.20 9.81
N ALA A 819 19.52 -12.11 10.52
CA ALA A 819 20.90 -11.77 10.82
C ALA A 819 21.55 -12.72 11.88
N PRO A 820 22.78 -13.19 11.65
CA PRO A 820 23.58 -13.87 12.66
C PRO A 820 23.89 -12.92 13.83
N ALA A 821 24.24 -13.38 15.03
CA ALA A 821 24.59 -12.46 16.15
C ALA A 821 25.70 -11.44 15.76
N PRO A 822 25.69 -10.20 16.29
CA PRO A 822 26.74 -9.22 16.00
C PRO A 822 28.11 -9.77 16.33
N LEU A 823 29.04 -9.61 15.39
CA LEU A 823 30.38 -10.11 15.55
C LEU A 823 31.25 -9.00 16.19
N ALA A 824 32.29 -9.39 16.93
CA ALA A 824 33.17 -8.42 17.56
C ALA A 824 33.87 -7.54 16.49
N PRO A 825 34.12 -6.24 16.78
CA PRO A 825 34.88 -5.36 15.92
C PRO A 825 36.25 -5.95 15.55
N LEU A 826 36.70 -5.68 14.33
CA LEU A 826 38.01 -6.13 13.87
C LEU A 826 39.13 -5.37 14.59
N GLU A 827 40.15 -6.09 15.03
CA GLU A 827 41.36 -5.48 15.59
C GLU A 827 42.07 -4.63 14.51
N PRO A 828 42.67 -3.49 14.90
CA PRO A 828 43.44 -2.65 13.99
C PRO A 828 44.55 -3.43 13.29
N LEU A 829 44.72 -3.24 11.98
CA LEU A 829 45.82 -3.83 11.24
C LEU A 829 47.14 -3.15 11.67
N GLY A 830 48.21 -3.95 11.76
CA GLY A 830 49.55 -3.47 12.10
C GLY A 830 50.21 -2.72 10.93
N GLU A 831 51.48 -3.02 10.67
CA GLU A 831 52.18 -2.46 9.50
C GLU A 831 51.58 -2.98 8.20
N VAL A 832 51.28 -2.08 7.27
CA VAL A 832 50.65 -2.37 5.98
C VAL A 832 51.49 -1.84 4.83
N ARG A 833 51.37 -2.46 3.66
CA ARG A 833 51.93 -1.99 2.39
C ARG A 833 50.82 -1.72 1.39
N ALA A 834 50.92 -0.63 0.66
CA ALA A 834 50.05 -0.35 -0.48
C ALA A 834 50.30 -1.35 -1.61
N VAL A 835 49.23 -1.88 -2.17
CA VAL A 835 49.21 -2.80 -3.30
C VAL A 835 48.17 -2.29 -4.29
N ASP A 836 48.47 -2.34 -5.58
CA ASP A 836 47.45 -2.08 -6.59
C ASP A 836 46.50 -3.31 -6.63
N PRO A 837 45.19 -3.12 -6.36
CA PRO A 837 44.23 -4.22 -6.28
C PRO A 837 44.09 -5.00 -7.60
N TYR A 838 44.34 -4.36 -8.75
CA TYR A 838 44.07 -4.93 -10.07
C TYR A 838 45.30 -5.08 -10.97
N ALA A 839 46.48 -4.58 -10.56
CA ALA A 839 47.72 -4.84 -11.30
C ALA A 839 48.25 -6.28 -11.14
N GLY A 840 48.89 -6.78 -12.20
CA GLY A 840 49.70 -8.00 -12.16
C GLY A 840 48.91 -9.32 -12.21
N ASP A 841 47.69 -9.31 -12.77
CA ASP A 841 46.85 -10.50 -13.01
C ASP A 841 46.55 -11.33 -11.73
N ARG A 842 46.59 -10.68 -10.55
CA ARG A 842 46.38 -11.35 -9.25
C ARG A 842 44.94 -11.79 -9.04
N LEU A 843 43.99 -10.99 -9.51
CA LEU A 843 42.56 -11.27 -9.52
C LEU A 843 42.13 -11.66 -10.94
N PHE A 844 41.03 -12.38 -11.04
CA PHE A 844 40.42 -12.75 -12.31
C PHE A 844 39.28 -11.79 -12.73
N HIS A 845 38.94 -10.83 -11.86
CA HIS A 845 37.88 -9.85 -12.06
C HIS A 845 38.26 -8.81 -13.13
N GLY A 846 37.36 -8.57 -14.08
CA GLY A 846 37.46 -7.55 -15.11
C GLY A 846 36.87 -6.21 -14.67
N PRO A 847 36.90 -5.19 -15.57
CA PRO A 847 36.56 -3.80 -15.25
C PRO A 847 35.20 -3.58 -14.58
N ALA A 848 34.18 -4.38 -14.89
CA ALA A 848 32.87 -4.24 -14.26
C ALA A 848 32.93 -4.37 -12.72
N PHE A 849 33.88 -5.15 -12.21
CA PHE A 849 34.08 -5.42 -10.78
C PHE A 849 35.20 -4.57 -10.14
N HIS A 850 35.82 -3.63 -10.88
CA HIS A 850 36.95 -2.82 -10.39
C HIS A 850 36.50 -1.66 -9.49
N LEU A 851 35.92 -1.98 -8.34
CA LEU A 851 35.39 -0.98 -7.38
C LEU A 851 36.42 -0.51 -6.35
N ALA A 852 37.49 -1.27 -6.15
CA ALA A 852 38.53 -0.94 -5.18
C ALA A 852 39.46 0.16 -5.72
N THR A 853 39.47 1.33 -5.09
CA THR A 853 40.31 2.46 -5.46
C THR A 853 41.68 2.41 -4.80
N SER A 854 41.78 1.74 -3.65
CA SER A 854 43.04 1.48 -2.96
C SER A 854 42.99 0.16 -2.18
N LEU A 855 44.15 -0.47 -1.98
CA LEU A 855 44.29 -1.68 -1.19
C LEU A 855 45.62 -1.66 -0.42
N GLU A 856 45.53 -1.92 0.88
CA GLU A 856 46.66 -2.03 1.80
C GLU A 856 46.64 -3.43 2.44
N MET A 857 47.77 -4.13 2.41
CA MET A 857 47.89 -5.49 2.96
C MET A 857 48.93 -5.54 4.08
N GLY A 858 48.62 -6.25 5.16
CA GLY A 858 49.52 -6.56 6.27
C GLY A 858 49.52 -8.05 6.62
N GLU A 859 50.21 -8.41 7.69
CA GLU A 859 50.14 -9.78 8.24
C GLU A 859 48.72 -10.06 8.75
N GLY A 860 48.11 -11.14 8.27
CA GLY A 860 46.78 -11.58 8.71
C GLY A 860 45.58 -10.74 8.24
N GLY A 861 45.75 -9.74 7.35
CA GLY A 861 44.62 -8.95 6.87
C GLY A 861 44.93 -7.85 5.86
N ALA A 862 43.87 -7.16 5.44
CA ALA A 862 43.91 -6.03 4.52
C ALA A 862 42.84 -4.98 4.81
N ARG A 863 43.05 -3.79 4.25
CA ARG A 863 42.12 -2.67 4.17
C ARG A 863 41.99 -2.21 2.73
N ALA A 864 40.79 -1.94 2.26
CA ALA A 864 40.54 -1.35 0.95
C ALA A 864 39.60 -0.13 1.06
N SER A 865 39.79 0.84 0.18
CA SER A 865 38.75 1.82 -0.14
C SER A 865 38.02 1.36 -1.38
N LEU A 866 36.70 1.31 -1.31
CA LEU A 866 35.81 0.95 -2.39
C LEU A 866 34.99 2.19 -2.80
N ASP A 867 34.80 2.38 -4.09
CA ASP A 867 33.88 3.36 -4.65
C ASP A 867 32.62 2.63 -5.15
N PRO A 868 31.47 2.77 -4.47
CA PRO A 868 30.22 2.13 -4.88
C PRO A 868 29.70 2.62 -6.24
N ALA A 869 30.16 3.77 -6.73
CA ALA A 869 29.80 4.27 -8.05
C ALA A 869 30.76 3.77 -9.16
N ALA A 870 31.85 3.10 -8.79
CA ALA A 870 32.77 2.50 -9.75
C ALA A 870 32.24 1.14 -10.24
N GLY A 871 32.68 0.72 -11.43
CA GLY A 871 32.27 -0.55 -12.03
C GLY A 871 30.98 -0.48 -12.86
N ALA A 872 30.52 -1.66 -13.29
CA ALA A 872 29.37 -1.83 -14.19
C ALA A 872 28.48 -3.03 -13.82
N VAL A 873 28.72 -3.65 -12.66
CA VAL A 873 27.84 -4.70 -12.14
C VAL A 873 26.49 -4.08 -11.75
N PRO A 874 25.34 -4.68 -12.12
CA PRO A 874 24.03 -4.18 -11.73
C PRO A 874 23.91 -4.05 -10.20
N PHE A 875 23.24 -3.00 -9.72
CA PHE A 875 23.16 -2.72 -8.29
C PHE A 875 22.55 -3.89 -7.49
N GLY A 876 21.41 -4.44 -7.90
CA GLY A 876 20.73 -5.49 -7.13
C GLY A 876 20.10 -4.94 -5.84
N ALA A 877 19.77 -5.81 -4.89
CA ALA A 877 19.15 -5.41 -3.61
C ALA A 877 20.16 -4.95 -2.54
N LEU A 878 21.42 -5.38 -2.65
CA LEU A 878 22.48 -5.22 -1.65
C LEU A 878 23.77 -4.63 -2.24
N HIS A 879 23.75 -4.12 -3.47
CA HIS A 879 24.95 -3.73 -4.21
C HIS A 879 25.90 -4.91 -4.44
N GLN A 880 25.46 -5.87 -5.25
CA GLN A 880 26.18 -7.14 -5.43
C GLN A 880 27.64 -6.96 -5.89
N GLY A 881 27.94 -5.92 -6.68
CA GLY A 881 29.30 -5.59 -7.08
C GLY A 881 30.16 -5.09 -5.93
N LEU A 882 29.62 -4.25 -5.04
CA LEU A 882 30.31 -3.75 -3.85
C LEU A 882 30.60 -4.88 -2.85
N LEU A 883 29.63 -5.78 -2.63
CA LEU A 883 29.83 -6.94 -1.77
C LEU A 883 30.91 -7.88 -2.31
N ASP A 884 30.93 -8.11 -3.63
CA ASP A 884 31.95 -8.94 -4.26
C ASP A 884 33.34 -8.28 -4.17
N ALA A 885 33.41 -6.96 -4.42
CA ALA A 885 34.64 -6.19 -4.29
C ALA A 885 35.23 -6.20 -2.87
N ALA A 886 34.41 -6.39 -1.83
CA ALA A 886 34.89 -6.60 -0.47
C ALA A 886 35.79 -7.84 -0.35
N THR A 887 35.50 -8.89 -1.14
CA THR A 887 36.30 -10.13 -1.15
C THR A 887 37.64 -9.94 -1.84
N HIS A 888 37.78 -8.96 -2.74
CA HIS A 888 39.04 -8.67 -3.45
C HIS A 888 40.20 -8.28 -2.52
N ALA A 889 39.88 -7.82 -1.30
CA ALA A 889 40.88 -7.53 -0.28
C ALA A 889 41.59 -8.80 0.24
N ILE A 890 41.00 -9.98 0.04
CA ILE A 890 41.54 -11.28 0.45
C ILE A 890 42.45 -11.83 -0.66
N PRO A 891 43.71 -12.19 -0.37
CA PRO A 891 44.62 -12.74 -1.37
C PRO A 891 44.33 -14.24 -1.58
N HIS A 892 43.19 -14.57 -2.18
CA HIS A 892 42.70 -15.96 -2.35
C HIS A 892 43.74 -16.92 -2.95
N GLY A 893 44.59 -16.42 -3.87
CA GLY A 893 45.67 -17.17 -4.50
C GLY A 893 47.01 -17.17 -3.75
N ASP A 894 47.14 -16.47 -2.63
CA ASP A 894 48.39 -16.31 -1.85
C ASP A 894 48.10 -16.18 -0.34
N LEU A 895 47.21 -17.02 0.17
CA LEU A 895 46.77 -17.00 1.58
C LEU A 895 47.89 -17.32 2.58
N SER A 896 48.97 -17.96 2.13
CA SER A 896 50.22 -18.14 2.88
C SER A 896 50.82 -16.82 3.37
N ALA A 897 50.56 -15.71 2.67
CA ALA A 897 50.97 -14.37 3.10
C ALA A 897 50.24 -13.88 4.36
N TRP A 898 49.06 -14.43 4.65
CA TRP A 898 48.27 -14.07 5.84
C TRP A 898 48.43 -15.09 6.99
N SER A 899 48.74 -16.34 6.67
CA SER A 899 49.03 -17.36 7.68
C SER A 899 49.97 -18.43 7.15
N SER A 900 51.08 -18.63 7.86
CA SER A 900 51.99 -19.77 7.62
C SER A 900 51.34 -21.15 7.85
N GLU A 901 50.14 -21.18 8.45
CA GLU A 901 49.33 -22.39 8.60
C GLU A 901 48.66 -22.83 7.28
N ILE A 902 48.65 -21.98 6.25
CA ILE A 902 48.09 -22.23 4.92
C ILE A 902 49.23 -22.44 3.93
N GLY A 903 49.20 -23.54 3.16
CA GLY A 903 50.23 -23.86 2.18
C GLY A 903 50.25 -22.91 0.97
N GLU A 904 51.42 -22.72 0.35
CA GLU A 904 51.56 -21.91 -0.87
C GLU A 904 50.91 -22.57 -2.11
N ASP A 905 50.63 -23.87 -2.05
CA ASP A 905 50.14 -24.67 -3.16
C ASP A 905 48.61 -24.84 -3.20
N VAL A 906 47.87 -24.05 -2.42
CA VAL A 906 46.40 -24.01 -2.40
C VAL A 906 45.84 -22.64 -2.77
N VAL A 907 44.60 -22.61 -3.25
CA VAL A 907 43.80 -21.42 -3.56
C VAL A 907 42.48 -21.51 -2.78
N GLY A 908 42.02 -20.38 -2.24
CA GLY A 908 40.74 -20.27 -1.55
C GLY A 908 39.59 -19.92 -2.49
N TYR A 909 38.41 -20.50 -2.22
CA TYR A 909 37.16 -20.08 -2.84
C TYR A 909 36.04 -19.96 -1.82
N PRO A 910 35.14 -18.96 -1.92
CA PRO A 910 33.99 -18.82 -1.05
C PRO A 910 33.12 -20.07 -1.00
N ARG A 911 32.75 -20.51 0.21
CA ARG A 911 31.90 -21.70 0.45
C ARG A 911 30.72 -21.41 1.36
N ARG A 912 30.95 -20.70 2.48
CA ARG A 912 29.91 -20.36 3.45
C ARG A 912 29.98 -18.91 3.88
N LEU A 913 28.84 -18.35 4.25
CA LEU A 913 28.73 -16.97 4.72
C LEU A 913 27.68 -16.84 5.82
N ASP A 914 28.04 -16.08 6.84
CA ASP A 914 27.09 -15.42 7.72
C ASP A 914 27.24 -13.91 7.49
N VAL A 915 26.14 -13.21 7.19
CA VAL A 915 26.15 -11.78 6.89
C VAL A 915 24.99 -11.06 7.57
N ARG A 916 25.32 -9.94 8.23
CA ARG A 916 24.35 -8.94 8.70
C ARG A 916 24.52 -7.67 7.89
N PHE A 917 23.40 -7.00 7.62
CA PHE A 917 23.32 -5.63 7.14
C PHE A 917 22.70 -4.71 8.20
N ASP A 918 23.19 -3.48 8.30
CA ASP A 918 22.68 -2.41 9.19
C ASP A 918 22.36 -1.18 8.33
N GLY A 919 21.22 -1.25 7.64
CA GLY A 919 20.76 -0.26 6.66
C GLY A 919 21.02 -0.64 5.20
N ASP A 920 20.74 0.29 4.30
CA ASP A 920 20.86 0.09 2.85
C ASP A 920 22.31 0.17 2.37
N ALA A 921 22.59 -0.52 1.27
CA ALA A 921 23.90 -0.48 0.65
C ALA A 921 24.17 0.93 0.06
N PRO A 922 25.34 1.54 0.34
CA PRO A 922 25.66 2.87 -0.13
C PRO A 922 25.80 2.91 -1.66
N ARG A 923 25.19 3.91 -2.31
CA ARG A 923 25.29 4.13 -3.77
C ARG A 923 26.44 5.06 -4.17
N GLN A 924 26.91 5.89 -3.25
CA GLN A 924 27.95 6.89 -3.46
C GLN A 924 28.79 7.05 -2.19
N GLY A 925 29.94 7.73 -2.32
CA GLY A 925 30.85 7.98 -1.20
C GLY A 925 31.75 6.78 -0.91
N GLU A 926 32.90 7.05 -0.27
CA GLU A 926 33.89 6.01 -0.01
C GLU A 926 33.34 4.98 0.99
N VAL A 927 33.56 3.70 0.68
CA VAL A 927 33.30 2.57 1.58
C VAL A 927 34.62 1.94 1.96
N ARG A 928 34.92 1.93 3.26
CA ARG A 928 36.11 1.27 3.78
C ARG A 928 35.80 -0.21 4.04
N CYS A 929 36.56 -1.09 3.40
CA CYS A 929 36.52 -2.53 3.62
C CYS A 929 37.69 -2.96 4.52
N GLU A 930 37.39 -3.70 5.59
CA GLU A 930 38.36 -4.31 6.49
C GLU A 930 38.23 -5.83 6.42
N ALA A 931 39.30 -6.54 6.03
CA ALA A 931 39.33 -8.00 5.97
C ALA A 931 40.41 -8.58 6.89
N ARG A 932 40.08 -9.63 7.66
CA ARG A 932 41.02 -10.32 8.58
C ARG A 932 40.89 -11.83 8.48
N PHE A 933 42.02 -12.53 8.47
CA PHE A 933 42.07 -13.95 8.77
C PHE A 933 41.89 -14.18 10.27
N VAL A 934 40.92 -15.01 10.66
CA VAL A 934 40.57 -15.24 12.08
C VAL A 934 40.67 -16.72 12.49
N GLY A 935 41.38 -17.52 11.71
CA GLY A 935 41.61 -18.94 11.97
C GLY A 935 40.85 -19.85 11.01
N PHE A 936 40.47 -21.04 11.48
CA PHE A 936 39.83 -22.07 10.67
C PHE A 936 38.48 -22.48 11.28
N GLU A 937 37.59 -23.03 10.45
CA GLU A 937 36.32 -23.59 10.90
C GLU A 937 36.54 -24.93 11.61
N GLY A 938 36.52 -24.89 12.95
CA GLY A 938 36.79 -26.07 13.78
C GLY A 938 38.25 -26.52 13.69
N GLU A 939 38.48 -27.84 13.69
CA GLU A 939 39.83 -28.42 13.57
C GLU A 939 40.26 -28.66 12.11
N ASP A 940 39.37 -28.45 11.13
CA ASP A 940 39.65 -28.73 9.72
C ASP A 940 40.33 -27.55 9.03
N ARG A 941 41.65 -27.67 8.88
CA ARG A 941 42.54 -26.65 8.31
C ARG A 941 42.35 -26.41 6.81
N ARG A 942 41.34 -27.04 6.16
CA ARG A 942 40.92 -26.76 4.79
C ARG A 942 39.95 -25.58 4.68
N PHE A 943 39.40 -25.11 5.81
CA PHE A 943 38.34 -24.10 5.82
C PHE A 943 38.78 -22.84 6.58
N PRO A 944 39.64 -21.99 5.98
CA PRO A 944 40.02 -20.71 6.58
C PRO A 944 38.80 -19.79 6.70
N VAL A 945 38.77 -19.02 7.79
CA VAL A 945 37.68 -18.10 8.13
C VAL A 945 38.19 -16.67 8.05
N PHE A 946 37.44 -15.84 7.37
CA PHE A 946 37.70 -14.42 7.20
C PHE A 946 36.56 -13.61 7.79
N ARG A 947 36.92 -12.51 8.45
CA ARG A 947 35.98 -11.49 8.89
C ARG A 947 36.12 -10.30 7.98
N VAL A 948 34.99 -9.85 7.41
CA VAL A 948 34.95 -8.73 6.48
C VAL A 948 33.92 -7.72 6.99
N GLN A 949 34.32 -6.47 7.17
CA GLN A 949 33.44 -5.37 7.56
C GLN A 949 33.49 -4.27 6.51
N LEU A 950 32.31 -3.81 6.07
CA LEU A 950 32.17 -2.65 5.21
C LEU A 950 31.65 -1.47 6.04
N VAL A 951 32.42 -0.38 6.02
CA VAL A 951 32.18 0.82 6.81
C VAL A 951 31.92 2.00 5.89
N HIS A 952 30.79 2.65 6.08
CA HIS A 952 30.39 3.88 5.39
C HIS A 952 29.91 4.89 6.43
N ASP A 953 30.35 6.15 6.32
CA ASP A 953 30.03 7.22 7.29
C ASP A 953 30.25 6.81 8.77
N GLU A 954 31.40 6.15 9.05
CA GLU A 954 31.78 5.64 10.37
C GLU A 954 30.83 4.56 10.96
N ARG A 955 29.93 4.00 10.14
CA ARG A 955 29.02 2.91 10.53
C ARG A 955 29.31 1.64 9.74
N VAL A 956 29.30 0.50 10.42
CA VAL A 956 29.43 -0.82 9.76
C VAL A 956 28.09 -1.15 9.14
N PHE A 957 27.95 -1.02 7.82
CA PHE A 957 26.69 -1.37 7.15
C PHE A 957 26.62 -2.86 6.81
N ALA A 958 27.76 -3.54 6.63
CA ALA A 958 27.81 -4.99 6.42
C ALA A 958 28.90 -5.64 7.28
N ASP A 959 28.54 -6.69 8.01
CA ASP A 959 29.47 -7.51 8.81
C ASP A 959 29.33 -8.98 8.41
N MET A 960 30.44 -9.55 7.95
CA MET A 960 30.51 -10.84 7.31
C MET A 960 31.49 -11.78 8.02
N ARG A 961 31.08 -13.03 8.17
CA ARG A 961 31.95 -14.19 8.43
C ARG A 961 31.97 -15.06 7.17
N LEU A 962 33.04 -14.94 6.40
CA LEU A 962 33.26 -15.67 5.16
C LEU A 962 34.13 -16.91 5.42
N VAL A 963 33.70 -18.07 4.98
CA VAL A 963 34.50 -19.31 5.04
C VAL A 963 34.82 -19.74 3.62
N GLU A 964 36.11 -19.96 3.35
CA GLU A 964 36.57 -20.49 2.08
C GLU A 964 36.90 -21.96 2.16
N ILE A 965 36.96 -22.62 1.01
CA ILE A 965 37.53 -23.96 0.85
C ILE A 965 38.88 -23.86 0.15
N LEU A 966 39.92 -24.46 0.76
CA LEU A 966 41.24 -24.56 0.16
C LEU A 966 41.31 -25.72 -0.83
N MET A 967 41.63 -25.38 -2.08
CA MET A 967 41.76 -26.31 -3.19
C MET A 967 43.22 -26.34 -3.67
N PRO A 968 43.81 -27.50 -3.99
CA PRO A 968 45.15 -27.56 -4.56
C PRO A 968 45.24 -26.78 -5.88
N LYS A 969 46.31 -26.01 -6.08
CA LYS A 969 46.52 -25.20 -7.29
C LYS A 969 46.77 -26.03 -8.56
N GLY A 970 47.19 -27.28 -8.43
CA GLY A 970 47.60 -28.11 -9.58
C GLY A 970 48.75 -27.48 -10.41
N PRO A 971 49.14 -28.09 -11.54
CA PRO A 971 50.19 -27.55 -12.40
C PRO A 971 49.87 -26.19 -13.03
N ILE A 972 48.61 -25.94 -13.42
CA ILE A 972 48.22 -24.66 -14.03
C ILE A 972 48.22 -23.52 -13.01
N GLY A 973 47.67 -23.75 -11.81
CA GLY A 973 47.58 -22.69 -10.81
C GLY A 973 48.86 -22.35 -10.09
N ARG A 974 49.87 -23.22 -10.16
CA ARG A 974 51.23 -22.94 -9.67
C ARG A 974 52.04 -22.05 -10.63
N ALA A 975 51.59 -21.87 -11.87
CA ALA A 975 52.23 -20.97 -12.81
C ALA A 975 52.11 -19.50 -12.36
N ALA A 976 53.06 -18.66 -12.78
CA ALA A 976 52.99 -17.22 -12.54
C ALA A 976 51.67 -16.64 -13.10
N PRO A 977 51.02 -15.67 -12.41
CA PRO A 977 49.70 -15.18 -12.80
C PRO A 977 49.57 -14.76 -14.27
N ALA A 978 50.56 -14.04 -14.80
CA ALA A 978 50.58 -13.61 -16.20
C ALA A 978 50.68 -14.79 -17.19
N ASP A 979 51.52 -15.80 -16.89
CA ASP A 979 51.66 -17.00 -17.73
C ASP A 979 50.40 -17.88 -17.68
N ARG A 980 49.79 -18.00 -16.49
CA ARG A 980 48.52 -18.69 -16.27
C ARG A 980 47.39 -18.04 -17.08
N ARG A 981 47.25 -16.71 -16.98
CA ARG A 981 46.24 -15.94 -17.72
C ARG A 981 46.43 -16.09 -19.23
N ARG A 982 47.67 -15.89 -19.72
CA ARG A 982 48.00 -16.05 -21.15
C ARG A 982 47.69 -17.46 -21.67
N PHE A 983 47.93 -18.49 -20.86
CA PHE A 983 47.64 -19.86 -21.21
C PHE A 983 46.13 -20.13 -21.28
N LEU A 984 45.37 -19.69 -20.26
CA LEU A 984 43.93 -19.95 -20.14
C LEU A 984 43.07 -19.09 -21.09
N GLU A 985 43.38 -17.80 -21.26
CA GLU A 985 42.67 -16.90 -22.19
C GLU A 985 43.16 -17.05 -23.63
N GLY A 986 44.48 -17.05 -23.84
CA GLY A 986 45.09 -16.95 -25.16
C GLY A 986 45.34 -18.28 -25.87
N ARG A 987 45.11 -19.41 -25.19
CA ARG A 987 45.44 -20.78 -25.65
C ARG A 987 46.88 -20.91 -26.18
N ALA A 988 47.78 -20.04 -25.73
CA ALA A 988 49.13 -19.91 -26.25
C ALA A 988 50.13 -20.57 -25.28
N PRO A 989 51.11 -21.35 -25.78
CA PRO A 989 52.19 -21.84 -24.94
C PRO A 989 53.06 -20.64 -24.51
N ALA A 990 53.14 -20.36 -23.21
CA ALA A 990 54.11 -19.40 -22.67
C ALA A 990 55.53 -19.89 -23.04
N ARG A 991 56.17 -19.19 -23.97
CA ARG A 991 57.55 -19.43 -24.44
C ARG A 991 58.32 -18.11 -24.35
N GLU A 992 58.60 -17.65 -23.15
CA GLU A 992 59.75 -16.76 -22.98
C GLU A 992 60.99 -17.60 -22.62
N GLU A 993 62.14 -17.18 -23.14
CA GLU A 993 63.43 -17.86 -22.91
C GLU A 993 63.75 -17.89 -21.41
N GLY A 994 63.60 -19.07 -20.79
CA GLY A 994 63.89 -19.30 -19.37
C GLY A 994 62.67 -19.56 -18.48
N ALA A 995 61.43 -19.44 -18.98
CA ALA A 995 60.21 -19.78 -18.22
C ALA A 995 59.84 -21.27 -18.34
N GLU A 996 59.36 -21.88 -17.25
CA GLU A 996 58.78 -23.24 -17.29
C GLU A 996 57.49 -23.23 -18.12
N ARG A 997 57.39 -24.14 -19.09
CA ARG A 997 56.24 -24.16 -20.01
C ARG A 997 54.98 -24.65 -19.27
N VAL A 998 54.04 -23.75 -19.05
CA VAL A 998 52.65 -24.08 -18.63
C VAL A 998 52.06 -25.15 -19.56
N ALA A 999 51.78 -26.32 -18.99
CA ALA A 999 51.09 -27.44 -19.63
C ALA A 999 50.65 -28.46 -18.56
N LEU A 1000 49.53 -29.15 -18.81
CA LEU A 1000 49.14 -30.31 -17.99
C LEU A 1000 49.93 -31.58 -18.35
N SER A 1001 50.53 -31.61 -19.54
CA SER A 1001 51.34 -32.74 -20.00
C SER A 1001 52.84 -32.43 -19.94
N ARG A 1002 53.62 -33.45 -19.61
CA ARG A 1002 55.09 -33.39 -19.54
C ARG A 1002 55.71 -34.34 -20.56
N ARG A 1003 56.92 -34.02 -21.03
CA ARG A 1003 57.66 -34.88 -21.96
C ARG A 1003 58.62 -35.77 -21.19
N GLU A 1004 58.44 -37.08 -21.28
CA GLU A 1004 59.32 -38.09 -20.70
C GLU A 1004 59.97 -38.85 -21.85
N GLY A 1005 61.21 -38.46 -22.20
CA GLY A 1005 61.92 -38.97 -23.38
C GLY A 1005 61.21 -38.60 -24.70
N ASP A 1006 60.77 -39.62 -25.43
CA ASP A 1006 60.02 -39.56 -26.68
C ASP A 1006 58.49 -39.63 -26.49
N ALA A 1007 58.01 -39.81 -25.25
CA ALA A 1007 56.59 -39.80 -24.92
C ALA A 1007 56.14 -38.47 -24.28
N THR A 1008 54.87 -38.10 -24.52
CA THR A 1008 54.16 -37.07 -23.77
C THR A 1008 53.21 -37.77 -22.79
N VAL A 1009 53.34 -37.46 -21.50
CA VAL A 1009 52.57 -38.08 -20.42
C VAL A 1009 51.65 -37.02 -19.82
N LEU A 1010 50.37 -37.39 -19.65
CA LEU A 1010 49.36 -36.62 -18.95
C LEU A 1010 48.82 -37.48 -17.82
N ASP A 1011 48.94 -37.02 -16.57
CA ASP A 1011 48.35 -37.70 -15.43
C ASP A 1011 46.89 -37.22 -15.26
N PRO A 1012 45.89 -38.10 -15.23
CA PRO A 1012 44.51 -37.71 -14.94
C PRO A 1012 44.36 -36.93 -13.62
N ARG A 1013 45.26 -37.14 -12.65
CA ARG A 1013 45.29 -36.37 -11.40
C ARG A 1013 45.67 -34.91 -11.63
N ASP A 1014 46.61 -34.63 -12.53
CA ASP A 1014 47.04 -33.25 -12.84
C ASP A 1014 45.92 -32.46 -13.52
N VAL A 1015 45.10 -33.14 -14.33
CA VAL A 1015 43.87 -32.58 -14.91
C VAL A 1015 42.86 -32.29 -13.82
N ALA A 1016 42.55 -33.27 -12.96
CA ALA A 1016 41.57 -33.10 -11.89
C ALA A 1016 41.97 -32.02 -10.87
N LEU A 1017 43.26 -31.84 -10.61
CA LEU A 1017 43.78 -30.79 -9.71
C LEU A 1017 43.79 -29.39 -10.34
N SER A 1018 43.64 -29.29 -11.67
CA SER A 1018 43.61 -28.00 -12.39
C SER A 1018 42.22 -27.62 -12.89
N ASP A 1019 41.27 -28.56 -12.90
CA ASP A 1019 39.86 -28.34 -13.23
C ASP A 1019 39.08 -27.92 -11.96
N TRP A 1020 39.50 -26.81 -11.35
CA TRP A 1020 38.92 -26.29 -10.10
C TRP A 1020 37.40 -26.12 -10.18
N PHE A 1021 36.92 -25.83 -11.39
CA PHE A 1021 35.51 -25.76 -11.75
C PHE A 1021 35.28 -26.77 -12.87
N PRO A 1022 34.47 -27.82 -12.65
CA PRO A 1022 34.30 -28.90 -13.62
C PRO A 1022 33.97 -28.38 -15.04
N GLY A 1023 34.74 -28.82 -16.03
CA GLY A 1023 34.54 -28.49 -17.45
C GLY A 1023 35.29 -27.23 -17.93
N THR A 1024 35.89 -26.46 -17.03
CA THR A 1024 36.64 -25.24 -17.41
C THR A 1024 37.98 -25.55 -18.07
N VAL A 1025 38.65 -26.64 -17.68
CA VAL A 1025 39.86 -27.12 -18.36
C VAL A 1025 39.53 -27.73 -19.72
N GLU A 1026 38.38 -28.38 -19.85
CA GLU A 1026 37.90 -28.89 -21.15
C GLU A 1026 37.76 -27.74 -22.15
N ALA A 1027 37.26 -26.56 -21.74
CA ALA A 1027 37.16 -25.38 -22.62
C ALA A 1027 38.51 -24.86 -23.17
N VAL A 1028 39.64 -25.20 -22.52
CA VAL A 1028 40.99 -24.81 -22.98
C VAL A 1028 41.53 -25.77 -24.05
N TYR A 1029 41.26 -27.08 -23.89
CA TYR A 1029 41.83 -28.15 -24.72
C TYR A 1029 40.84 -28.78 -25.71
N GLY A 1030 39.54 -28.63 -25.47
CA GLY A 1030 38.42 -29.06 -26.31
C GLY A 1030 38.13 -27.99 -27.36
N GLY A 1031 38.64 -28.24 -28.56
CA GLY A 1031 38.29 -27.55 -29.79
C GLY A 1031 38.09 -28.57 -30.89
#